data_AF-A0A4U0WI23-F1
#
_entry.id   AF-A0A4U0WI23-F1
#
_cell.length_a   1.000
_cell.length_b   1.000
_cell.length_c   1.000
_cell.angle_alpha   90.00
_cell.angle_beta   90.00
_cell.angle_gamma   90.00
#
_symmetry.space_group_name_H-M   'P 1'
#
loop_
_entity.id
_entity.type
_entity.pdbx_description
1 polymer ?
#
loop_
_entity_poly.entity_id
_entity_poly.type
_entity_poly.pdbx_seq_one_letter_code
_entity_poly.pdbx_strand_id
1 'polypeptide(L)'
;MTWSVFGKSGGSSFTADHSLADSNDERWLIGVRDGFWLGGGSEVLLLGYGDERLWILEMARSAVAGCFSPANISRSLLQTTAGFMIYRGYDMPDLTAMSAETALWHNVQIPESYLSDQWPIRSVVISHNGRYVAVAGRRGLAHYSVNSGRWKTFDDPEEENQFTVRGGMCWHQHVLVAAVESGDSYQLRLYSREQPLDDSQALHIGELSAPIVCISPSGDDSLLVYTHENVLFHYIVNAVDDSAKLLLVGQIAFHGIIRAPPRVRAISWILNDYQREHGDPLQDVAVASVIFLVDGKLVLLQPSATEEGELKYDMRVVAHNVEYFALMRDQPASNSPFVNTAVPPNASNESLANVEYGLRDSLWLFDGSDMTVWMDVQDILNSAPSDFGKELPPPAKIPLDFYPLSPLLDKGIVFGLETDLIQRRDISFTSLRFSTRTHLFLPSLLRHQISQYNAPAALHLSHFYQHLPYLPHALEILLHDVLDEEVDKQPSAEKALLPSVLSFLSSFPSYLDIVVRCTRKTELRSWRTLFKYLPSPQDLFEESLQKGSLKTAGGYLLVLHTFEELSSSSQQLIRLLLRAKEEQDWELCKELARFLMALDESGATLREAMETIELKSPSSERGSFLFEHSRLQLPRTERNGVVLSARNSESGSQEFESPSAGRGRVSSQDDYFSMPDE
;
A
#
# COMPACT_ATOMS: atom_id res chain seq x y z
N MET A 1 14.74 -15.27 -11.10
CA MET A 1 14.30 -14.01 -10.47
C MET A 1 13.74 -13.09 -11.54
N THR A 2 12.71 -12.33 -11.20
CA THR A 2 12.17 -11.24 -12.03
C THR A 2 12.39 -9.91 -11.31
N TRP A 3 12.61 -8.86 -12.08
CA TRP A 3 12.81 -7.51 -11.56
C TRP A 3 11.91 -6.51 -12.30
N SER A 4 11.53 -5.44 -11.62
CA SER A 4 10.95 -4.26 -12.24
C SER A 4 11.97 -3.55 -13.14
N VAL A 5 11.51 -2.53 -13.88
CA VAL A 5 12.33 -1.83 -14.89
C VAL A 5 13.61 -1.25 -14.30
N PHE A 6 13.56 -0.75 -13.06
CA PHE A 6 14.73 -0.16 -12.37
C PHE A 6 15.24 -0.99 -11.19
N GLY A 7 14.84 -2.26 -11.08
CA GLY A 7 15.54 -3.25 -10.25
C GLY A 7 14.83 -3.75 -9.00
N LYS A 8 13.55 -3.40 -8.78
CA LYS A 8 12.78 -3.95 -7.67
C LYS A 8 12.56 -5.44 -7.87
N SER A 9 12.92 -6.27 -6.90
CA SER A 9 12.62 -7.70 -6.96
C SER A 9 11.10 -7.91 -7.06
N GLY A 10 10.67 -8.67 -8.07
CA GLY A 10 9.26 -9.08 -8.25
C GLY A 10 9.01 -10.44 -7.61
N GLY A 11 9.52 -11.50 -8.25
CA GLY A 11 9.40 -12.89 -7.78
C GLY A 11 10.69 -13.69 -7.97
N SER A 12 10.86 -14.72 -7.15
CA SER A 12 12.06 -15.59 -7.17
C SER A 12 11.69 -17.05 -6.97
N SER A 13 12.45 -17.94 -7.61
CA SER A 13 12.40 -19.38 -7.35
C SER A 13 13.43 -19.84 -6.30
N PHE A 14 14.19 -18.93 -5.67
CA PHE A 14 15.23 -19.31 -4.70
C PHE A 14 14.69 -20.01 -3.45
N THR A 15 13.43 -19.77 -3.10
CA THR A 15 12.76 -20.45 -1.99
C THR A 15 12.09 -21.76 -2.41
N ALA A 16 12.21 -22.16 -3.68
CA ALA A 16 11.61 -23.41 -4.15
C ALA A 16 12.29 -24.64 -3.53
N ASP A 17 11.48 -25.60 -3.12
CA ASP A 17 11.90 -26.95 -2.78
C ASP A 17 12.25 -27.71 -4.07
N HIS A 18 13.55 -27.89 -4.29
CA HIS A 18 14.08 -28.60 -5.46
C HIS A 18 13.62 -30.06 -5.50
N SER A 19 13.44 -30.71 -4.34
CA SER A 19 13.01 -32.11 -4.29
C SER A 19 11.57 -32.25 -4.79
N LEU A 20 10.71 -31.30 -4.41
CA LEU A 20 9.34 -31.26 -4.89
C LEU A 20 9.28 -30.88 -6.37
N ALA A 21 10.06 -29.87 -6.79
CA ALA A 21 10.16 -29.47 -8.19
C ALA A 21 10.64 -30.63 -9.08
N ASP A 22 11.65 -31.40 -8.66
CA ASP A 22 12.09 -32.60 -9.38
C ASP A 22 11.01 -33.68 -9.41
N SER A 23 10.29 -33.90 -8.30
CA SER A 23 9.21 -34.91 -8.23
C SER A 23 8.01 -34.55 -9.11
N ASN A 24 7.72 -33.27 -9.26
CA ASN A 24 6.65 -32.73 -10.12
C ASN A 24 7.12 -32.46 -11.55
N ASP A 25 8.40 -32.71 -11.85
CA ASP A 25 9.03 -32.43 -13.13
C ASP A 25 8.92 -30.93 -13.53
N GLU A 26 9.08 -30.00 -12.58
CA GLU A 26 9.03 -28.55 -12.77
C GLU A 26 10.43 -27.96 -12.97
N ARG A 27 11.11 -28.37 -14.04
CA ARG A 27 12.51 -28.00 -14.33
C ARG A 27 12.77 -26.50 -14.41
N TRP A 28 11.76 -25.71 -14.78
CA TRP A 28 11.85 -24.25 -14.86
C TRP A 28 12.18 -23.58 -13.51
N LEU A 29 11.83 -24.21 -12.38
CA LEU A 29 12.15 -23.73 -11.04
C LEU A 29 13.62 -23.92 -10.66
N ILE A 30 14.23 -24.98 -11.17
CA ILE A 30 15.61 -25.39 -10.88
C ILE A 30 16.60 -24.61 -11.76
N GLY A 31 16.19 -24.25 -12.98
CA GLY A 31 16.96 -23.38 -13.85
C GLY A 31 16.30 -23.12 -15.18
N VAL A 32 16.39 -21.86 -15.63
CA VAL A 32 15.91 -21.40 -16.93
C VAL A 32 17.09 -21.26 -17.89
N ARG A 33 17.00 -21.92 -19.06
CA ARG A 33 17.98 -21.84 -20.15
C ARG A 33 17.74 -20.62 -21.02
N ASP A 34 16.48 -20.37 -21.36
CA ASP A 34 16.07 -19.29 -22.24
C ASP A 34 14.63 -18.85 -21.91
N GLY A 35 14.26 -17.65 -22.33
CA GLY A 35 12.89 -17.17 -22.22
C GLY A 35 12.65 -15.85 -22.94
N PHE A 36 11.40 -15.61 -23.31
CA PHE A 36 11.00 -14.37 -23.98
C PHE A 36 9.58 -13.96 -23.60
N TRP A 37 9.32 -12.65 -23.72
CA TRP A 37 8.05 -12.05 -23.37
C TRP A 37 7.02 -12.20 -24.49
N LEU A 38 5.79 -12.51 -24.11
CA LEU A 38 4.60 -12.61 -24.95
C LEU A 38 3.54 -11.60 -24.50
N GLY A 39 2.54 -11.38 -25.36
CA GLY A 39 1.35 -10.59 -25.03
C GLY A 39 1.62 -9.14 -24.60
N GLY A 40 2.72 -8.54 -25.09
CA GLY A 40 3.10 -7.18 -24.68
C GLY A 40 3.56 -7.07 -23.22
N GLY A 41 4.05 -8.17 -22.64
CA GLY A 41 4.55 -8.23 -21.27
C GLY A 41 3.60 -8.91 -20.28
N SER A 42 2.54 -9.57 -20.75
CA SER A 42 1.59 -10.29 -19.90
C SER A 42 2.01 -11.72 -19.57
N GLU A 43 2.92 -12.29 -20.37
CA GLU A 43 3.39 -13.67 -20.23
C GLU A 43 4.89 -13.75 -20.51
N VAL A 44 5.57 -14.66 -19.82
CA VAL A 44 6.95 -15.06 -20.12
C VAL A 44 6.94 -16.53 -20.48
N LEU A 45 7.38 -16.85 -21.68
CA LEU A 45 7.62 -18.22 -22.07
C LEU A 45 9.05 -18.60 -21.65
N LEU A 46 9.18 -19.70 -20.92
CA LEU A 46 10.40 -20.17 -20.27
C LEU A 46 10.76 -21.56 -20.78
N LEU A 47 12.05 -21.80 -20.96
CA LEU A 47 12.61 -23.10 -21.31
C LEU A 47 13.59 -23.55 -20.23
N GLY A 48 13.26 -24.64 -19.55
CA GLY A 48 14.11 -25.22 -18.50
C GLY A 48 15.38 -25.87 -19.05
N TYR A 49 16.42 -26.02 -18.23
CA TYR A 49 17.59 -26.82 -18.60
C TYR A 49 17.24 -28.30 -18.70
N GLY A 50 17.53 -28.92 -19.85
CA GLY A 50 17.25 -30.33 -20.09
C GLY A 50 15.76 -30.68 -20.15
N ASP A 51 14.88 -29.67 -20.29
CA ASP A 51 13.45 -29.84 -20.49
C ASP A 51 13.11 -29.67 -21.98
N GLU A 52 12.19 -30.49 -22.49
CA GLU A 52 11.66 -30.39 -23.86
C GLU A 52 10.34 -29.61 -23.93
N ARG A 53 9.77 -29.24 -22.78
CA ARG A 53 8.53 -28.48 -22.66
C ARG A 53 8.80 -26.98 -22.56
N LEU A 54 7.83 -26.20 -23.02
CA LEU A 54 7.77 -24.76 -22.81
C LEU A 54 6.84 -24.47 -21.63
N TRP A 55 7.33 -23.67 -20.70
CA TRP A 55 6.56 -23.21 -19.55
C TRP A 55 6.06 -21.80 -19.83
N ILE A 56 4.81 -21.50 -19.47
CA ILE A 56 4.26 -20.15 -19.59
C ILE A 56 4.03 -19.64 -18.18
N LEU A 57 4.72 -18.55 -17.86
CA LEU A 57 4.53 -17.81 -16.63
C LEU A 57 3.66 -16.59 -16.91
N GLU A 58 2.44 -16.61 -16.42
CA GLU A 58 1.53 -15.46 -16.49
C GLU A 58 1.95 -14.36 -15.51
N MET A 59 1.84 -13.11 -15.96
CA MET A 59 2.23 -11.93 -15.21
C MET A 59 1.02 -11.04 -14.94
N ALA A 60 0.94 -10.54 -13.72
CA ALA A 60 0.10 -9.40 -13.40
C ALA A 60 0.97 -8.13 -13.43
N ARG A 61 0.56 -7.14 -14.21
CA ARG A 61 1.27 -5.85 -14.31
C ARG A 61 0.38 -4.71 -13.85
N SER A 62 0.98 -3.66 -13.30
CA SER A 62 0.24 -2.43 -13.02
C SER A 62 -0.36 -1.88 -14.31
N ALA A 63 -1.66 -1.55 -14.29
CA ALA A 63 -2.36 -0.99 -15.45
C ALA A 63 -1.74 0.35 -15.91
N VAL A 64 -1.04 1.04 -15.00
CA VAL A 64 -0.28 2.28 -15.25
C VAL A 64 0.76 2.10 -16.37
N ALA A 65 1.35 0.90 -16.50
CA ALA A 65 2.35 0.62 -17.53
C ALA A 65 1.78 0.63 -18.96
N GLY A 66 0.51 0.24 -19.13
CA GLY A 66 -0.18 0.25 -20.43
C GLY A 66 -1.08 1.47 -20.64
N CYS A 67 -1.54 2.11 -19.55
CA CYS A 67 -2.39 3.28 -19.56
C CYS A 67 -2.18 4.08 -18.28
N PHE A 68 -1.36 5.13 -18.35
CA PHE A 68 -1.18 6.01 -17.21
C PHE A 68 -2.48 6.75 -16.89
N SER A 69 -2.93 6.65 -15.64
CA SER A 69 -4.09 7.37 -15.14
C SER A 69 -4.00 7.51 -13.63
N PRO A 70 -4.30 8.68 -13.03
CA PRO A 70 -4.39 8.83 -11.58
C PRO A 70 -5.35 7.83 -10.92
N ALA A 71 -6.41 7.42 -11.63
CA ALA A 71 -7.36 6.42 -11.16
C ALA A 71 -6.74 5.01 -11.09
N ASN A 72 -5.90 4.63 -12.06
CA ASN A 72 -5.21 3.34 -12.06
C ASN A 72 -4.24 3.19 -10.88
N ILE A 73 -3.58 4.29 -10.48
CA ILE A 73 -2.70 4.33 -9.31
C ILE A 73 -3.55 4.20 -8.04
N SER A 74 -4.46 5.16 -7.81
CA SER A 74 -5.26 5.23 -6.57
C SER A 74 -6.10 3.99 -6.29
N ARG A 75 -6.58 3.30 -7.34
CA ARG A 75 -7.35 2.05 -7.20
C ARG A 75 -6.52 0.79 -7.34
N SER A 76 -5.20 0.91 -7.54
CA SER A 76 -4.25 -0.21 -7.65
C SER A 76 -4.74 -1.30 -8.61
N LEU A 77 -4.99 -0.91 -9.86
CA LEU A 77 -5.50 -1.80 -10.89
C LEU A 77 -4.36 -2.62 -11.50
N LEU A 78 -4.52 -3.95 -11.51
CA LEU A 78 -3.60 -4.86 -12.19
C LEU A 78 -4.25 -5.43 -13.44
N GLN A 79 -3.50 -5.45 -14.52
CA GLN A 79 -3.86 -6.18 -15.73
C GLN A 79 -3.22 -7.57 -15.70
N THR A 80 -3.99 -8.60 -16.05
CA THR A 80 -3.50 -9.97 -16.28
C THR A 80 -3.64 -10.33 -17.76
N THR A 81 -3.25 -11.55 -18.17
CA THR A 81 -3.35 -11.98 -19.58
C THR A 81 -4.80 -12.07 -20.07
N ALA A 82 -5.71 -12.58 -19.23
CA ALA A 82 -7.11 -12.82 -19.55
C ALA A 82 -8.09 -11.89 -18.80
N GLY A 83 -7.59 -10.92 -18.04
CA GLY A 83 -8.43 -10.19 -17.11
C GLY A 83 -7.77 -9.00 -16.44
N PHE A 84 -8.33 -8.62 -15.30
CA PHE A 84 -7.76 -7.62 -14.41
C PHE A 84 -8.15 -7.90 -12.97
N MET A 85 -7.41 -7.30 -12.03
CA MET A 85 -7.65 -7.41 -10.59
C MET A 85 -7.82 -6.01 -10.00
N ILE A 86 -8.92 -5.77 -9.31
CA ILE A 86 -9.20 -4.53 -8.59
C ILE A 86 -8.96 -4.76 -7.10
N TYR A 87 -8.09 -3.97 -6.49
CA TYR A 87 -7.98 -3.95 -5.04
C TYR A 87 -9.16 -3.20 -4.42
N ARG A 88 -9.90 -3.77 -3.45
CA ARG A 88 -11.02 -3.11 -2.75
C ARG A 88 -10.71 -2.72 -1.31
N GLY A 89 -9.47 -2.92 -0.85
CA GLY A 89 -9.12 -2.62 0.54
C GLY A 89 -9.11 -1.13 0.88
N TYR A 90 -9.15 -0.23 -0.09
CA TYR A 90 -9.33 1.20 0.17
C TYR A 90 -10.69 1.51 0.82
N ASP A 91 -11.74 0.72 0.56
CA ASP A 91 -13.07 0.93 1.16
C ASP A 91 -13.16 0.44 2.61
N MET A 92 -12.13 -0.26 3.09
CA MET A 92 -12.11 -0.81 4.45
C MET A 92 -11.78 0.25 5.49
N PRO A 93 -12.51 0.32 6.61
CA PRO A 93 -12.31 1.36 7.64
C PRO A 93 -11.04 1.17 8.49
N ASP A 94 -10.47 -0.04 8.54
CA ASP A 94 -9.31 -0.35 9.39
C ASP A 94 -8.23 -1.15 8.63
N LEU A 95 -6.97 -0.92 8.97
CA LEU A 95 -5.81 -1.67 8.49
C LEU A 95 -5.86 -3.14 8.93
N THR A 96 -6.40 -3.45 10.11
CA THR A 96 -6.53 -4.85 10.55
C THR A 96 -7.46 -5.66 9.62
N ALA A 97 -8.47 -5.00 9.07
CA ALA A 97 -9.39 -5.58 8.09
C ALA A 97 -8.75 -5.69 6.68
N MET A 98 -7.70 -4.90 6.39
CA MET A 98 -6.91 -5.03 5.16
C MET A 98 -5.98 -6.25 5.16
N SER A 99 -5.65 -6.79 6.33
CA SER A 99 -4.77 -7.97 6.47
C SER A 99 -5.47 -9.30 6.13
N ALA A 100 -6.76 -9.31 5.78
CA ALA A 100 -7.46 -10.51 5.30
C ALA A 100 -7.12 -10.78 3.82
N GLU A 101 -5.92 -11.33 3.58
CA GLU A 101 -5.11 -11.42 2.35
C GLU A 101 -5.73 -11.99 1.05
N THR A 102 -7.01 -12.33 0.97
CA THR A 102 -7.57 -12.95 -0.27
C THR A 102 -8.91 -12.38 -0.74
N ALA A 103 -9.73 -11.83 0.16
CA ALA A 103 -11.06 -11.34 -0.21
C ALA A 103 -11.07 -9.90 -0.77
N LEU A 104 -9.94 -9.20 -0.71
CA LEU A 104 -9.85 -7.79 -1.11
C LEU A 104 -9.53 -7.61 -2.59
N TRP A 105 -9.02 -8.63 -3.27
CA TRP A 105 -8.76 -8.60 -4.70
C TRP A 105 -9.97 -9.12 -5.46
N HIS A 106 -10.60 -8.26 -6.24
CA HIS A 106 -11.71 -8.61 -7.09
C HIS A 106 -11.19 -8.91 -8.51
N ASN A 107 -11.11 -10.20 -8.83
CA ASN A 107 -10.60 -10.69 -10.10
C ASN A 107 -11.74 -10.75 -11.12
N VAL A 108 -11.53 -10.17 -12.29
CA VAL A 108 -12.51 -10.14 -13.38
C VAL A 108 -11.87 -10.71 -14.63
N GLN A 109 -12.54 -11.69 -15.23
CA GLN A 109 -12.17 -12.25 -16.52
C GLN A 109 -12.83 -11.42 -17.64
N ILE A 110 -12.06 -11.12 -18.67
CA ILE A 110 -12.56 -10.48 -19.89
C ILE A 110 -13.36 -11.53 -20.69
N PRO A 111 -14.43 -11.15 -21.41
CA PRO A 111 -15.21 -12.10 -22.18
C PRO A 111 -14.34 -12.88 -23.18
N GLU A 112 -14.49 -14.20 -23.21
CA GLU A 112 -13.70 -15.07 -24.09
C GLU A 112 -13.84 -14.69 -25.57
N SER A 113 -15.03 -14.23 -25.98
CA SER A 113 -15.29 -13.75 -27.34
C SER A 113 -14.45 -12.53 -27.72
N TYR A 114 -14.16 -11.66 -26.76
CA TYR A 114 -13.29 -10.50 -26.99
C TYR A 114 -11.81 -10.92 -26.95
N LEU A 115 -11.44 -11.81 -26.04
CA LEU A 115 -10.05 -12.29 -25.93
C LEU A 115 -9.61 -13.11 -27.15
N SER A 116 -10.49 -13.93 -27.73
CA SER A 116 -10.14 -14.76 -28.90
C SER A 116 -9.64 -13.93 -30.08
N ASP A 117 -10.27 -12.75 -30.27
CA ASP A 117 -10.06 -11.94 -31.46
C ASP A 117 -9.11 -10.77 -31.18
N GLN A 118 -9.17 -10.21 -29.97
CA GLN A 118 -8.49 -8.95 -29.61
C GLN A 118 -7.34 -9.11 -28.62
N TRP A 119 -6.91 -10.31 -28.27
CA TRP A 119 -5.68 -10.50 -27.51
C TRP A 119 -4.44 -10.05 -28.34
N PRO A 120 -3.40 -9.46 -27.72
CA PRO A 120 -3.25 -9.20 -26.28
C PRO A 120 -3.94 -7.92 -25.82
N ILE A 121 -4.34 -7.92 -24.54
CA ILE A 121 -4.82 -6.72 -23.85
C ILE A 121 -3.67 -5.73 -23.70
N ARG A 122 -3.85 -4.51 -24.21
CA ARG A 122 -2.82 -3.47 -24.23
C ARG A 122 -2.98 -2.46 -23.12
N SER A 123 -4.22 -2.11 -22.80
CA SER A 123 -4.54 -1.10 -21.80
C SER A 123 -5.78 -1.48 -21.01
N VAL A 124 -5.77 -1.09 -19.74
CA VAL A 124 -6.90 -1.19 -18.83
C VAL A 124 -7.00 0.12 -18.06
N VAL A 125 -8.19 0.67 -17.89
CA VAL A 125 -8.40 1.86 -17.07
C VAL A 125 -9.63 1.72 -16.18
N ILE A 126 -9.48 2.08 -14.90
CA ILE A 126 -10.57 2.10 -13.93
C ILE A 126 -11.10 3.52 -13.73
N SER A 127 -12.40 3.65 -13.47
CA SER A 127 -13.02 4.91 -13.13
C SER A 127 -12.57 5.37 -11.75
N HIS A 128 -12.62 6.69 -11.54
CA HIS A 128 -12.16 7.26 -10.30
C HIS A 128 -12.87 6.63 -9.07
N ASN A 129 -14.18 6.44 -9.14
CA ASN A 129 -14.98 5.81 -8.08
C ASN A 129 -14.89 4.27 -8.01
N GLY A 130 -14.05 3.63 -8.84
CA GLY A 130 -13.89 2.17 -8.88
C GLY A 130 -15.10 1.39 -9.42
N ARG A 131 -16.08 2.07 -10.03
CA ARG A 131 -17.34 1.43 -10.50
C ARG A 131 -17.28 0.89 -11.91
N TYR A 132 -16.40 1.42 -12.76
CA TYR A 132 -16.29 1.05 -14.17
C TYR A 132 -14.84 0.76 -14.53
N VAL A 133 -14.64 -0.22 -15.40
CA VAL A 133 -13.32 -0.56 -15.95
C VAL A 133 -13.46 -0.68 -17.47
N ALA A 134 -12.55 -0.10 -18.23
CA ALA A 134 -12.44 -0.34 -19.67
C ALA A 134 -11.16 -1.11 -19.96
N VAL A 135 -11.21 -2.01 -20.95
CA VAL A 135 -10.08 -2.78 -21.46
C VAL A 135 -9.99 -2.53 -22.96
N ALA A 136 -8.78 -2.46 -23.50
CA ALA A 136 -8.56 -2.42 -24.94
C ALA A 136 -7.49 -3.42 -25.36
N GLY A 137 -7.77 -4.10 -26.46
CA GLY A 137 -6.97 -5.20 -27.00
C GLY A 137 -6.00 -4.73 -28.05
N ARG A 138 -5.68 -5.63 -28.99
CA ARG A 138 -5.02 -5.29 -30.24
C ARG A 138 -5.88 -4.35 -31.10
N ARG A 139 -7.18 -4.61 -31.14
CA ARG A 139 -8.25 -3.73 -31.67
C ARG A 139 -9.40 -3.71 -30.66
N GLY A 140 -10.41 -2.90 -30.94
CA GLY A 140 -11.59 -2.76 -30.11
C GLY A 140 -11.32 -2.23 -28.70
N LEU A 141 -12.40 -2.12 -27.96
CA LEU A 141 -12.42 -1.95 -26.52
C LEU A 141 -13.68 -2.62 -25.96
N ALA A 142 -13.66 -2.92 -24.67
CA ALA A 142 -14.82 -3.37 -23.92
C ALA A 142 -14.84 -2.68 -22.55
N HIS A 143 -16.01 -2.53 -21.96
CA HIS A 143 -16.10 -1.99 -20.60
C HIS A 143 -16.98 -2.83 -19.68
N TYR A 144 -16.62 -2.80 -18.41
CA TYR A 144 -17.17 -3.61 -17.33
C TYR A 144 -17.74 -2.73 -16.24
N SER A 145 -18.92 -3.09 -15.74
CA SER A 145 -19.54 -2.47 -14.59
C SER A 145 -19.31 -3.32 -13.35
N VAL A 146 -18.52 -2.81 -12.41
CA VAL A 146 -18.11 -3.51 -11.18
C VAL A 146 -19.30 -3.85 -10.30
N ASN A 147 -20.32 -2.99 -10.26
CA ASN A 147 -21.52 -3.21 -9.45
C ASN A 147 -22.45 -4.28 -10.04
N SER A 148 -22.61 -4.31 -11.37
CA SER A 148 -23.57 -5.20 -12.02
C SER A 148 -22.96 -6.51 -12.54
N GLY A 149 -21.63 -6.60 -12.63
CA GLY A 149 -20.94 -7.75 -13.20
C GLY A 149 -21.06 -7.86 -14.72
N ARG A 150 -21.53 -6.79 -15.40
CA ARG A 150 -21.85 -6.84 -16.84
C ARG A 150 -20.76 -6.20 -17.68
N TRP A 151 -20.49 -6.87 -18.80
CA TRP A 151 -19.63 -6.41 -19.88
C TRP A 151 -20.45 -5.77 -20.99
N LYS A 152 -19.83 -4.85 -21.70
CA LYS A 152 -20.31 -4.28 -22.96
C LYS A 152 -19.16 -4.27 -23.95
N THR A 153 -19.44 -4.74 -25.16
CA THR A 153 -18.53 -4.87 -26.30
C THR A 153 -19.16 -4.19 -27.53
N PHE A 154 -18.44 -4.13 -28.63
CA PHE A 154 -19.01 -3.73 -29.91
C PHE A 154 -20.07 -4.74 -30.37
N ASP A 155 -21.13 -4.24 -31.01
CA ASP A 155 -22.16 -5.08 -31.63
C ASP A 155 -21.73 -5.52 -33.04
N ASP A 156 -20.93 -4.71 -33.74
CA ASP A 156 -20.37 -5.00 -35.06
C ASP A 156 -18.87 -5.36 -34.99
N PRO A 157 -18.49 -6.60 -35.34
CA PRO A 157 -17.08 -7.02 -35.41
C PRO A 157 -16.24 -6.26 -36.44
N GLU A 158 -16.83 -5.72 -37.51
CA GLU A 158 -16.07 -4.95 -38.50
C GLU A 158 -15.66 -3.58 -37.94
N GLU A 159 -16.57 -2.89 -37.23
CA GLU A 159 -16.25 -1.66 -36.50
C GLU A 159 -15.18 -1.93 -35.44
N GLU A 160 -15.32 -3.00 -34.66
CA GLU A 160 -14.35 -3.38 -33.63
C GLU A 160 -12.93 -3.56 -34.21
N ASN A 161 -12.81 -4.20 -35.38
CA ASN A 161 -11.52 -4.51 -36.00
C ASN A 161 -10.83 -3.30 -36.66
N GLN A 162 -11.58 -2.25 -36.97
CA GLN A 162 -11.04 -0.97 -37.46
C GLN A 162 -10.60 -0.05 -36.30
N PHE A 163 -11.21 -0.24 -35.13
CA PHE A 163 -11.00 0.56 -33.95
C PHE A 163 -9.71 0.16 -33.22
N THR A 164 -8.80 1.11 -32.96
CA THR A 164 -7.58 0.84 -32.16
C THR A 164 -7.34 1.92 -31.13
N VAL A 165 -7.30 1.55 -29.86
CA VAL A 165 -6.90 2.49 -28.80
C VAL A 165 -5.40 2.81 -28.91
N ARG A 166 -5.10 4.09 -29.14
CA ARG A 166 -3.75 4.67 -29.21
C ARG A 166 -3.74 5.97 -28.42
N GLY A 167 -2.86 6.06 -27.42
CA GLY A 167 -2.84 7.21 -26.51
C GLY A 167 -3.60 6.99 -25.18
N GLY A 168 -4.24 5.84 -25.00
CA GLY A 168 -4.85 5.44 -23.74
C GLY A 168 -6.33 5.80 -23.62
N MET A 169 -6.86 5.58 -22.42
CA MET A 169 -8.26 5.76 -22.06
C MET A 169 -8.36 6.40 -20.68
N CYS A 170 -9.43 7.14 -20.42
CA CYS A 170 -9.77 7.59 -19.07
C CYS A 170 -11.27 7.72 -18.89
N TRP A 171 -11.73 7.64 -17.64
CA TRP A 171 -13.12 7.87 -17.28
C TRP A 171 -13.31 9.26 -16.71
N HIS A 172 -14.29 9.99 -17.23
CA HIS A 172 -14.85 11.16 -16.59
C HIS A 172 -16.25 10.79 -16.10
N GLN A 173 -16.42 10.63 -14.79
CA GLN A 173 -17.64 10.10 -14.16
C GLN A 173 -18.09 8.73 -14.75
N HIS A 174 -19.08 8.74 -15.64
CA HIS A 174 -19.64 7.57 -16.31
C HIS A 174 -19.38 7.56 -17.84
N VAL A 175 -18.62 8.55 -18.33
CA VAL A 175 -18.24 8.70 -19.73
C VAL A 175 -16.81 8.18 -19.90
N LEU A 176 -16.64 7.24 -20.82
CA LEU A 176 -15.34 6.74 -21.23
C LEU A 176 -14.79 7.62 -22.35
N VAL A 177 -13.60 8.18 -22.14
CA VAL A 177 -12.82 8.86 -23.17
C VAL A 177 -11.77 7.89 -23.69
N ALA A 178 -11.73 7.68 -24.99
CA ALA A 178 -10.72 6.87 -25.67
C ALA A 178 -10.00 7.69 -26.73
N ALA A 179 -8.67 7.60 -26.74
CA ALA A 179 -7.85 8.06 -27.84
C ALA A 179 -7.70 6.91 -28.84
N VAL A 180 -8.11 7.14 -30.09
CA VAL A 180 -8.38 6.09 -31.06
C VAL A 180 -7.75 6.42 -32.41
N GLU A 181 -7.23 5.40 -33.05
CA GLU A 181 -6.87 5.38 -34.46
C GLU A 181 -7.89 4.47 -35.18
N SER A 182 -8.64 5.03 -36.13
CA SER A 182 -9.66 4.33 -36.90
C SER A 182 -9.44 4.61 -38.38
N GLY A 183 -9.02 3.60 -39.13
CA GLY A 183 -8.54 3.79 -40.50
C GLY A 183 -7.30 4.71 -40.53
N ASP A 184 -7.40 5.82 -41.26
CA ASP A 184 -6.34 6.85 -41.37
C ASP A 184 -6.62 8.08 -40.48
N SER A 185 -7.67 8.04 -39.65
CA SER A 185 -8.07 9.15 -38.79
C SER A 185 -7.62 8.95 -37.34
N TYR A 186 -7.14 10.02 -36.71
CA TYR A 186 -6.83 10.09 -35.28
C TYR A 186 -7.96 10.81 -34.57
N GLN A 187 -8.58 10.18 -33.58
CA GLN A 187 -9.82 10.66 -32.98
C GLN A 187 -9.82 10.54 -31.47
N LEU A 188 -10.46 11.50 -30.79
CA LEU A 188 -10.93 11.36 -29.42
C LEU A 188 -12.41 11.00 -29.45
N ARG A 189 -12.77 9.89 -28.83
CA ARG A 189 -14.15 9.40 -28.80
C ARG A 189 -14.66 9.30 -27.36
N LEU A 190 -15.89 9.74 -27.14
CA LEU A 190 -16.59 9.66 -25.85
C LEU A 190 -17.74 8.66 -25.96
N TYR A 191 -17.81 7.74 -25.00
CA TYR A 191 -18.85 6.72 -24.92
C TYR A 191 -19.55 6.79 -23.56
N SER A 192 -20.89 6.78 -23.55
CA SER A 192 -21.64 6.58 -22.31
C SER A 192 -21.56 5.13 -21.89
N ARG A 193 -21.33 4.87 -20.60
CA ARG A 193 -21.43 3.51 -20.03
C ARG A 193 -22.82 2.88 -20.26
N GLU A 194 -23.87 3.67 -20.39
CA GLU A 194 -25.25 3.18 -20.53
C GLU A 194 -25.61 2.84 -21.98
N GLN A 195 -24.93 3.41 -22.98
CA GLN A 195 -25.21 3.22 -24.41
C GLN A 195 -24.29 2.17 -25.06
N PRO A 196 -24.68 1.53 -26.18
CA PRO A 196 -23.81 0.67 -26.96
C PRO A 196 -22.49 1.35 -27.38
N LEU A 197 -21.50 0.55 -27.76
CA LEU A 197 -20.15 1.02 -28.12
C LEU A 197 -19.98 1.37 -29.60
N ASP A 198 -21.08 1.45 -30.34
CA ASP A 198 -21.11 1.73 -31.78
C ASP A 198 -20.84 3.21 -32.08
N ASP A 199 -20.41 3.48 -33.32
CA ASP A 199 -20.10 4.85 -33.77
C ASP A 199 -21.35 5.74 -33.77
N SER A 200 -22.55 5.15 -33.90
CA SER A 200 -23.82 5.87 -33.91
C SER A 200 -24.21 6.44 -32.55
N GLN A 201 -23.76 5.82 -31.45
CA GLN A 201 -24.04 6.24 -30.07
C GLN A 201 -22.83 6.91 -29.40
N ALA A 202 -21.76 7.16 -30.14
CA ALA A 202 -20.65 7.97 -29.63
C ALA A 202 -21.16 9.37 -29.26
N LEU A 203 -20.93 9.77 -28.01
CA LEU A 203 -21.35 11.08 -27.48
C LEU A 203 -20.59 12.23 -28.16
N HIS A 204 -19.34 11.97 -28.52
CA HIS A 204 -18.46 12.90 -29.22
C HIS A 204 -17.41 12.12 -30.02
N ILE A 205 -17.12 12.62 -31.22
CA ILE A 205 -15.98 12.19 -32.05
C ILE A 205 -15.26 13.47 -32.48
N GLY A 206 -14.05 13.69 -31.96
CA GLY A 206 -13.20 14.82 -32.29
C GLY A 206 -11.97 14.36 -33.07
N GLU A 207 -11.76 14.85 -34.27
CA GLU A 207 -10.59 14.49 -35.09
C GLU A 207 -9.37 15.35 -34.75
N LEU A 208 -8.18 14.76 -34.81
CA LEU A 208 -6.90 15.43 -34.65
C LEU A 208 -6.01 15.23 -35.89
N SER A 209 -5.13 16.21 -36.14
CA SER A 209 -4.17 16.19 -37.25
C SER A 209 -3.10 15.10 -37.12
N ALA A 210 -2.83 14.64 -35.90
CA ALA A 210 -1.72 13.76 -35.60
C ALA A 210 -2.08 12.66 -34.59
N PRO A 211 -1.35 11.53 -34.60
CA PRO A 211 -1.55 10.46 -33.64
C PRO A 211 -1.40 10.95 -32.19
N ILE A 212 -2.28 10.47 -31.33
CA ILE A 212 -2.28 10.78 -29.90
C ILE A 212 -1.26 9.88 -29.19
N VAL A 213 -0.33 10.49 -28.46
CA VAL A 213 0.70 9.79 -27.67
C VAL A 213 0.14 9.36 -26.31
N CYS A 214 -0.53 10.27 -25.61
CA CYS A 214 -1.18 9.98 -24.34
C CYS A 214 -2.30 10.98 -24.04
N ILE A 215 -3.33 10.51 -23.33
CA ILE A 215 -4.33 11.35 -22.68
C ILE A 215 -4.19 11.26 -21.16
N SER A 216 -4.49 12.35 -20.47
CA SER A 216 -4.42 12.40 -19.00
C SER A 216 -5.54 13.30 -18.45
N PRO A 217 -6.45 12.79 -17.62
CA PRO A 217 -7.38 13.64 -16.90
C PRO A 217 -6.63 14.42 -15.81
N SER A 218 -7.00 15.68 -15.59
CA SER A 218 -6.48 16.48 -14.49
C SER A 218 -7.61 17.31 -13.87
N GLY A 219 -7.59 17.45 -12.55
CA GLY A 219 -8.69 18.08 -11.82
C GLY A 219 -10.03 17.38 -12.07
N ASP A 220 -11.11 18.17 -12.07
CA ASP A 220 -12.47 17.63 -12.15
C ASP A 220 -12.95 17.40 -13.59
N ASP A 221 -12.64 18.32 -14.50
CA ASP A 221 -13.19 18.36 -15.86
C ASP A 221 -12.15 18.52 -16.98
N SER A 222 -10.88 18.73 -16.65
CA SER A 222 -9.82 18.95 -17.64
C SER A 222 -9.27 17.64 -18.19
N LEU A 223 -9.05 17.63 -19.51
CA LEU A 223 -8.44 16.54 -20.25
C LEU A 223 -7.25 17.07 -21.05
N LEU A 224 -6.08 16.49 -20.78
CA LEU A 224 -4.84 16.75 -21.49
C LEU A 224 -4.65 15.72 -22.59
N VAL A 225 -4.31 16.18 -23.79
CA VAL A 225 -4.11 15.32 -24.97
C VAL A 225 -2.81 15.71 -25.65
N TYR A 226 -1.81 14.84 -25.61
CA TYR A 226 -0.51 15.09 -26.22
C TYR A 226 -0.30 14.25 -27.48
N THR A 227 0.26 14.85 -28.50
CA THR A 227 0.32 14.29 -29.86
C THR A 227 1.74 14.14 -30.41
N HIS A 228 1.87 13.39 -31.49
CA HIS A 228 3.14 13.20 -32.22
C HIS A 228 3.70 14.50 -32.81
N GLU A 229 2.86 15.53 -33.03
CA GLU A 229 3.27 16.88 -33.42
C GLU A 229 3.89 17.68 -32.27
N ASN A 230 4.09 17.05 -31.11
CA ASN A 230 4.66 17.68 -29.92
C ASN A 230 3.79 18.85 -29.41
N VAL A 231 2.48 18.75 -29.63
CA VAL A 231 1.45 19.67 -29.14
C VAL A 231 0.63 18.98 -28.06
N LEU A 232 0.46 19.67 -26.95
CA LEU A 232 -0.45 19.35 -25.87
C LEU A 232 -1.69 20.23 -25.99
N PHE A 233 -2.83 19.59 -26.14
CA PHE A 233 -4.15 20.22 -26.16
C PHE A 233 -4.79 20.09 -24.78
N HIS A 234 -5.43 21.17 -24.33
CA HIS A 234 -6.25 21.22 -23.13
C HIS A 234 -7.72 21.30 -23.54
N TYR A 235 -8.47 20.26 -23.18
CA TYR A 235 -9.90 20.18 -23.36
C TYR A 235 -10.61 20.26 -22.01
N ILE A 236 -11.81 20.84 -22.01
CA ILE A 236 -12.77 20.68 -20.91
C ILE A 236 -13.82 19.65 -21.33
N VAL A 237 -14.06 18.66 -20.47
CA VAL A 237 -15.10 17.66 -20.62
C VAL A 237 -16.40 18.26 -20.09
N ASN A 238 -17.29 18.66 -20.99
CA ASN A 238 -18.62 19.15 -20.63
C ASN A 238 -19.63 18.00 -20.76
N ALA A 239 -19.92 17.33 -19.64
CA ALA A 239 -20.91 16.26 -19.56
C ALA A 239 -22.18 16.75 -18.85
N VAL A 240 -23.30 16.79 -19.60
CA VAL A 240 -24.62 17.18 -19.10
C VAL A 240 -25.62 16.07 -19.46
N ASP A 241 -26.22 15.48 -18.43
CA ASP A 241 -27.16 14.36 -18.50
C ASP A 241 -26.64 13.22 -19.41
N ASP A 242 -27.26 13.00 -20.57
CA ASP A 242 -26.92 11.97 -21.56
C ASP A 242 -26.02 12.48 -22.70
N SER A 243 -25.48 13.69 -22.58
CA SER A 243 -24.60 14.28 -23.59
C SER A 243 -23.25 14.63 -23.00
N ALA A 244 -22.18 14.36 -23.73
CA ALA A 244 -20.83 14.78 -23.33
C ALA A 244 -20.07 15.27 -24.56
N LYS A 245 -19.40 16.41 -24.43
CA LYS A 245 -18.59 17.01 -25.50
C LYS A 245 -17.25 17.48 -24.95
N LEU A 246 -16.24 17.45 -25.82
CA LEU A 246 -14.95 18.06 -25.54
C LEU A 246 -14.90 19.47 -26.12
N LEU A 247 -14.50 20.43 -25.29
CA LEU A 247 -14.28 21.82 -25.69
C LEU A 247 -12.79 22.11 -25.63
N LEU A 248 -12.16 22.38 -26.78
CA LEU A 248 -10.76 22.81 -26.83
C LEU A 248 -10.66 24.23 -26.27
N VAL A 249 -9.93 24.40 -25.18
CA VAL A 249 -9.77 25.69 -24.48
C VAL A 249 -8.36 26.24 -24.60
N GLY A 250 -7.36 25.39 -24.86
CA GLY A 250 -5.99 25.84 -25.07
C GLY A 250 -5.12 24.78 -25.75
N GLN A 251 -3.99 25.24 -26.29
CA GLN A 251 -2.96 24.34 -26.82
C GLN A 251 -1.57 24.93 -26.62
N ILE A 252 -0.59 24.06 -26.47
CA ILE A 252 0.82 24.42 -26.32
C ILE A 252 1.69 23.45 -27.09
N ALA A 253 2.68 23.99 -27.79
CA ALA A 253 3.67 23.20 -28.50
C ALA A 253 5.02 23.19 -27.77
N PHE A 254 5.64 22.02 -27.63
CA PHE A 254 6.93 21.85 -26.96
C PHE A 254 8.09 21.60 -27.95
N HIS A 255 7.99 22.18 -29.15
CA HIS A 255 9.02 22.07 -30.19
C HIS A 255 10.39 22.49 -29.66
N GLY A 256 11.41 21.67 -29.89
CA GLY A 256 12.77 21.91 -29.40
C GLY A 256 13.02 21.49 -27.94
N ILE A 257 11.97 21.24 -27.15
CA ILE A 257 12.06 20.78 -25.76
C ILE A 257 11.99 19.24 -25.72
N ILE A 258 10.87 18.67 -26.16
CA ILE A 258 10.70 17.21 -26.26
C ILE A 258 11.16 16.75 -27.65
N ARG A 259 12.26 15.98 -27.69
CA ARG A 259 12.86 15.53 -28.96
C ARG A 259 12.13 14.36 -29.61
N ALA A 260 11.49 13.51 -28.81
CA ALA A 260 10.83 12.30 -29.28
C ALA A 260 9.48 12.13 -28.55
N PRO A 261 8.40 12.76 -29.05
CA PRO A 261 7.05 12.65 -28.47
C PRO A 261 6.60 11.22 -28.15
N PRO A 262 6.84 10.19 -29.00
CA PRO A 262 6.38 8.83 -28.72
C PRO A 262 7.00 8.15 -27.49
N ARG A 263 8.04 8.75 -26.89
CA ARG A 263 8.69 8.25 -25.68
C ARG A 263 8.07 8.80 -24.38
N VAL A 264 7.15 9.75 -24.49
CA VAL A 264 6.38 10.26 -23.35
C VAL A 264 5.44 9.16 -22.87
N ARG A 265 5.55 8.78 -21.60
CA ARG A 265 4.70 7.75 -20.97
C ARG A 265 3.55 8.34 -20.16
N ALA A 266 3.74 9.54 -19.62
CA ALA A 266 2.74 10.20 -18.78
C ALA A 266 2.94 11.71 -18.79
N ILE A 267 1.84 12.43 -18.62
CA ILE A 267 1.80 13.88 -18.47
C ILE A 267 0.83 14.22 -17.35
N SER A 268 1.24 15.13 -16.47
CA SER A 268 0.37 15.86 -15.56
C SER A 268 0.72 17.33 -15.65
N TRP A 269 -0.15 18.21 -15.18
CA TRP A 269 0.16 19.62 -15.05
C TRP A 269 -0.27 20.15 -13.69
N ILE A 270 0.26 21.30 -13.34
CA ILE A 270 0.03 21.95 -12.06
C ILE A 270 -0.36 23.39 -12.36
N LEU A 271 -1.59 23.70 -12.00
CA LEU A 271 -2.14 25.05 -11.97
C LEU A 271 -2.09 25.59 -10.54
N ASN A 272 -1.89 26.90 -10.39
CA ASN A 272 -1.99 27.59 -9.12
C ASN A 272 -3.42 27.52 -8.61
N ASP A 273 -3.62 27.42 -7.29
CA ASP A 273 -4.96 27.15 -6.75
C ASP A 273 -5.96 28.29 -7.03
N TYR A 274 -5.49 29.54 -7.07
CA TYR A 274 -6.32 30.67 -7.53
C TYR A 274 -6.82 30.49 -8.97
N GLN A 275 -5.95 30.07 -9.89
CA GLN A 275 -6.33 29.81 -11.28
C GLN A 275 -7.30 28.62 -11.37
N ARG A 276 -7.08 27.58 -10.57
CA ARG A 276 -7.97 26.39 -10.55
C ARG A 276 -9.38 26.71 -10.06
N GLU A 277 -9.50 27.54 -9.03
CA GLU A 277 -10.79 27.83 -8.39
C GLU A 277 -11.53 29.00 -9.03
N HIS A 278 -10.80 30.02 -9.49
CA HIS A 278 -11.36 31.31 -9.92
C HIS A 278 -10.88 31.76 -11.31
N GLY A 279 -9.96 31.01 -11.92
CA GLY A 279 -9.36 31.37 -13.20
C GLY A 279 -10.23 31.03 -14.41
N ASP A 280 -9.87 31.62 -15.55
CA ASP A 280 -10.44 31.28 -16.86
C ASP A 280 -9.66 30.10 -17.46
N PRO A 281 -10.29 28.94 -17.76
CA PRO A 281 -9.62 27.79 -18.36
C PRO A 281 -8.88 28.11 -19.67
N LEU A 282 -9.27 29.16 -20.40
CA LEU A 282 -8.57 29.61 -21.61
C LEU A 282 -7.14 30.10 -21.33
N GLN A 283 -6.84 30.48 -20.08
CA GLN A 283 -5.53 30.96 -19.65
C GLN A 283 -4.67 29.87 -19.00
N ASP A 284 -5.23 28.68 -18.74
CA ASP A 284 -4.55 27.61 -18.00
C ASP A 284 -3.22 27.23 -18.64
N VAL A 285 -3.21 27.09 -19.96
CA VAL A 285 -2.01 26.73 -20.73
C VAL A 285 -0.87 27.74 -20.53
N ALA A 286 -1.17 29.03 -20.39
CA ALA A 286 -0.16 30.08 -20.23
C ALA A 286 0.51 30.07 -18.85
N VAL A 287 -0.15 29.50 -17.83
CA VAL A 287 0.31 29.52 -16.44
C VAL A 287 0.62 28.14 -15.87
N ALA A 288 0.23 27.06 -16.55
CA ALA A 288 0.45 25.69 -16.10
C ALA A 288 1.92 25.30 -16.13
N SER A 289 2.40 24.75 -15.01
CA SER A 289 3.64 23.97 -14.98
C SER A 289 3.37 22.53 -15.40
N VAL A 290 4.11 21.99 -16.35
CA VAL A 290 3.83 20.66 -16.94
C VAL A 290 4.89 19.65 -16.50
N ILE A 291 4.45 18.48 -16.05
CA ILE A 291 5.30 17.35 -15.67
C ILE A 291 5.20 16.27 -16.73
N PHE A 292 6.35 15.88 -17.27
CA PHE A 292 6.50 14.80 -18.23
C PHE A 292 7.28 13.63 -17.64
N LEU A 293 6.81 12.40 -17.88
CA LEU A 293 7.60 11.19 -17.66
C LEU A 293 8.08 10.66 -19.01
N VAL A 294 9.39 10.80 -19.29
CA VAL A 294 10.01 10.44 -20.58
C VAL A 294 11.26 9.62 -20.34
N ASP A 295 11.34 8.41 -20.90
CA ASP A 295 12.52 7.52 -20.77
C ASP A 295 12.99 7.34 -19.30
N GLY A 296 12.05 7.22 -18.36
CA GLY A 296 12.34 7.09 -16.93
C GLY A 296 12.84 8.36 -16.25
N LYS A 297 12.75 9.52 -16.90
CA LYS A 297 13.06 10.83 -16.31
C LYS A 297 11.78 11.60 -16.07
N LEU A 298 11.65 12.16 -14.87
CA LEU A 298 10.60 13.11 -14.55
C LEU A 298 11.11 14.51 -14.88
N VAL A 299 10.46 15.19 -15.82
CA VAL A 299 10.86 16.49 -16.35
C VAL A 299 9.76 17.50 -16.03
N LEU A 300 10.12 18.59 -15.38
CA LEU A 300 9.26 19.72 -15.11
C LEU A 300 9.53 20.82 -16.15
N LEU A 301 8.47 21.34 -16.73
CA LEU A 301 8.46 22.50 -17.62
C LEU A 301 7.67 23.61 -16.96
N GLN A 302 8.28 24.77 -16.75
CA GLN A 302 7.59 25.93 -16.17
C GLN A 302 7.47 27.06 -17.19
N PRO A 303 6.32 27.75 -17.24
CA PRO A 303 6.14 28.89 -18.12
C PRO A 303 7.03 30.04 -17.66
N SER A 304 7.75 30.64 -18.58
CA SER A 304 8.52 31.87 -18.42
C SER A 304 8.27 32.81 -19.60
N ALA A 305 8.49 34.10 -19.41
CA ALA A 305 8.34 35.10 -20.47
C ALA A 305 9.73 35.54 -20.95
N THR A 306 9.92 35.62 -22.26
CA THR A 306 11.11 36.26 -22.84
C THR A 306 11.07 37.78 -22.65
N GLU A 307 12.20 38.48 -22.88
CA GLU A 307 12.24 39.95 -22.86
C GLU A 307 11.25 40.60 -23.85
N GLU A 308 10.87 39.87 -24.89
CA GLU A 308 9.91 40.27 -25.93
C GLU A 308 8.46 39.91 -25.58
N GLY A 309 8.23 39.25 -24.43
CA GLY A 309 6.91 38.83 -23.94
C GLY A 309 6.39 37.52 -24.54
N GLU A 310 7.22 36.77 -25.27
CA GLU A 310 6.85 35.46 -25.79
C GLU A 310 6.93 34.39 -24.69
N LEU A 311 5.98 33.45 -24.72
CA LEU A 311 5.93 32.34 -23.77
C LEU A 311 7.03 31.33 -24.08
N LYS A 312 7.96 31.15 -23.13
CA LYS A 312 9.01 30.14 -23.11
C LYS A 312 8.72 29.13 -22.01
N TYR A 313 9.33 27.96 -22.10
CA TYR A 313 9.35 26.99 -21.01
C TYR A 313 10.76 26.69 -20.55
N ASP A 314 10.99 26.79 -19.25
CA ASP A 314 12.23 26.36 -18.62
C ASP A 314 12.11 24.89 -18.22
N MET A 315 13.05 24.08 -18.73
CA MET A 315 13.09 22.64 -18.51
C MET A 315 14.02 22.30 -17.36
N ARG A 316 13.54 21.49 -16.41
CA ARG A 316 14.35 20.87 -15.36
C ARG A 316 14.04 19.39 -15.22
N VAL A 317 15.09 18.56 -15.14
CA VAL A 317 14.93 17.15 -14.74
C VAL A 317 14.80 17.09 -13.22
N VAL A 318 13.68 16.58 -12.71
CA VAL A 318 13.36 16.48 -11.29
C VAL A 318 13.89 15.18 -10.69
N ALA A 319 13.73 14.07 -11.42
CA ALA A 319 14.14 12.75 -10.96
C ALA A 319 14.52 11.83 -12.12
N HIS A 320 15.33 10.82 -11.81
CA HIS A 320 15.75 9.75 -12.72
C HIS A 320 15.19 8.41 -12.25
N ASN A 321 15.24 7.39 -13.12
CA ASN A 321 14.78 6.03 -12.84
C ASN A 321 13.33 5.94 -12.35
N VAL A 322 12.46 6.81 -12.84
CA VAL A 322 11.07 6.88 -12.41
C VAL A 322 10.23 5.85 -13.16
N GLU A 323 9.70 4.86 -12.45
CA GLU A 323 8.77 3.88 -13.03
C GLU A 323 7.39 4.49 -13.26
N TYR A 324 6.86 5.13 -12.22
CA TYR A 324 5.62 5.91 -12.24
C TYR A 324 5.68 7.02 -11.18
N PHE A 325 4.84 8.02 -11.34
CA PHE A 325 4.63 9.08 -10.35
C PHE A 325 3.14 9.21 -10.05
N ALA A 326 2.81 9.79 -8.91
CA ALA A 326 1.46 10.08 -8.50
C ALA A 326 1.42 11.49 -7.90
N LEU A 327 0.71 12.38 -8.59
CA LEU A 327 0.42 13.72 -8.11
C LEU A 327 -0.89 13.67 -7.32
N MET A 328 -0.83 13.85 -6.00
CA MET A 328 -1.97 13.55 -5.12
C MET A 328 -3.16 14.48 -5.35
N ARG A 329 -2.93 15.69 -5.88
CA ARG A 329 -4.00 16.63 -6.25
C ARG A 329 -4.85 16.21 -7.45
N ASP A 330 -4.37 15.26 -8.27
CA ASP A 330 -5.12 14.66 -9.37
C ASP A 330 -5.96 13.46 -8.90
N GLN A 331 -5.76 12.99 -7.67
CA GLN A 331 -6.69 12.08 -7.01
C GLN A 331 -7.79 12.94 -6.40
N PRO A 332 -9.08 12.53 -6.45
CA PRO A 332 -10.11 13.27 -5.77
C PRO A 332 -9.77 13.26 -4.28
N ALA A 333 -10.46 14.12 -3.57
CA ALA A 333 -10.78 13.81 -2.20
C ALA A 333 -11.39 12.40 -2.15
N SER A 334 -10.65 11.41 -1.63
CA SER A 334 -11.28 10.27 -0.98
C SER A 334 -12.38 10.82 -0.07
N ASN A 335 -13.42 10.04 0.24
CA ASN A 335 -14.46 10.39 1.22
C ASN A 335 -13.88 10.45 2.65
N SER A 336 -12.75 11.12 2.78
CA SER A 336 -12.12 11.56 3.99
C SER A 336 -13.08 12.55 4.65
N PRO A 337 -13.48 12.32 5.90
CA PRO A 337 -14.28 13.27 6.66
C PRO A 337 -13.60 14.65 6.78
N PHE A 338 -12.32 14.76 6.43
CA PHE A 338 -11.52 15.98 6.47
C PHE A 338 -11.66 16.87 5.23
N VAL A 339 -12.21 16.39 4.11
CA VAL A 339 -12.52 17.27 2.96
C VAL A 339 -13.92 17.88 3.08
N ASN A 340 -14.83 17.20 3.80
CA ASN A 340 -16.18 17.70 4.04
C ASN A 340 -16.30 18.66 5.25
N THR A 341 -15.21 19.01 5.93
CA THR A 341 -15.20 20.24 6.73
C THR A 341 -15.14 21.42 5.78
N ALA A 342 -16.28 21.70 5.13
CA ALA A 342 -16.57 23.02 4.60
C ALA A 342 -16.20 24.03 5.70
N VAL A 343 -15.23 24.87 5.38
CA VAL A 343 -14.80 25.98 6.22
C VAL A 343 -16.07 26.71 6.67
N PRO A 344 -16.39 26.77 7.98
CA PRO A 344 -17.48 27.62 8.41
C PRO A 344 -17.14 29.04 7.94
N PRO A 345 -18.10 29.83 7.41
CA PRO A 345 -17.84 31.09 6.72
C PRO A 345 -17.12 32.17 7.55
N ASN A 346 -16.79 31.88 8.81
CA ASN A 346 -16.08 32.75 9.76
C ASN A 346 -14.79 32.13 10.34
N ALA A 347 -14.19 31.12 9.71
CA ALA A 347 -12.93 30.54 10.22
C ALA A 347 -11.77 31.53 10.06
N SER A 348 -10.96 31.71 11.11
CA SER A 348 -9.75 32.54 11.11
C SER A 348 -8.70 31.96 10.14
N ASN A 349 -7.76 32.82 9.67
CA ASN A 349 -6.67 32.42 8.76
C ASN A 349 -5.86 31.19 9.24
N GLU A 350 -5.85 30.89 10.54
CA GLU A 350 -5.20 29.68 11.09
C GLU A 350 -5.91 28.36 10.69
N SER A 351 -7.22 28.39 10.42
CA SER A 351 -7.97 27.20 9.97
C SER A 351 -7.79 26.91 8.49
N LEU A 352 -7.49 27.94 7.69
CA LEU A 352 -7.10 27.80 6.27
C LEU A 352 -5.67 27.28 6.14
N ALA A 353 -4.75 27.73 7.02
CA ALA A 353 -3.39 27.20 7.11
C ALA A 353 -3.34 25.71 7.52
N ASN A 354 -4.34 25.19 8.24
CA ASN A 354 -4.44 23.75 8.53
C ASN A 354 -4.74 22.88 7.29
N VAL A 355 -5.16 23.48 6.17
CA VAL A 355 -5.37 22.79 4.89
C VAL A 355 -4.08 22.76 4.05
N GLU A 356 -3.19 23.73 4.24
CA GLU A 356 -1.95 23.91 3.46
C GLU A 356 -0.86 22.85 3.74
N TYR A 357 -0.91 22.14 4.87
CA TYR A 357 0.11 21.13 5.25
C TYR A 357 -0.39 19.68 5.17
N GLY A 358 -1.50 19.45 4.47
CA GLY A 358 -1.91 18.10 4.10
C GLY A 358 -1.05 17.56 2.94
N LEU A 359 -0.86 16.25 2.87
CA LEU A 359 -0.16 15.61 1.74
C LEU A 359 -0.96 15.66 0.41
N ARG A 360 -1.98 16.53 0.30
CA ARG A 360 -2.85 16.66 -0.88
C ARG A 360 -2.08 17.14 -2.10
N ASP A 361 -1.12 18.04 -1.91
CA ASP A 361 -0.29 18.60 -2.98
C ASP A 361 1.06 17.90 -3.11
N SER A 362 1.20 16.71 -2.52
CA SER A 362 2.43 15.95 -2.59
C SER A 362 2.64 15.26 -3.96
N LEU A 363 3.90 15.18 -4.36
CA LEU A 363 4.36 14.44 -5.53
C LEU A 363 5.10 13.18 -5.09
N TRP A 364 4.52 12.02 -5.37
CA TRP A 364 5.09 10.72 -5.08
C TRP A 364 5.68 10.11 -6.34
N LEU A 365 6.79 9.39 -6.22
CA LEU A 365 7.31 8.58 -7.31
C LEU A 365 8.03 7.34 -6.81
N PHE A 366 8.01 6.30 -7.64
CA PHE A 366 8.77 5.08 -7.40
C PHE A 366 10.00 5.05 -8.32
N ASP A 367 11.20 4.97 -7.71
CA ASP A 367 12.48 5.05 -8.41
C ASP A 367 13.10 3.67 -8.75
N GLY A 368 12.36 2.59 -8.50
CA GLY A 368 12.82 1.20 -8.64
C GLY A 368 13.36 0.58 -7.35
N SER A 369 13.70 1.38 -6.34
CA SER A 369 14.14 0.89 -5.03
C SER A 369 13.22 1.38 -3.92
N ASP A 370 13.06 2.69 -3.83
CA ASP A 370 12.35 3.40 -2.77
C ASP A 370 11.14 4.14 -3.34
N MET A 371 10.13 4.34 -2.48
CA MET A 371 9.11 5.34 -2.74
C MET A 371 9.66 6.69 -2.26
N THR A 372 9.67 7.70 -3.12
CA THR A 372 10.14 9.04 -2.77
C THR A 372 9.01 10.05 -2.89
N VAL A 373 9.04 11.08 -2.04
CA VAL A 373 7.97 12.06 -1.97
C VAL A 373 8.50 13.46 -1.66
N TRP A 374 7.99 14.43 -2.42
CA TRP A 374 7.95 15.82 -2.00
C TRP A 374 6.58 16.09 -1.38
N MET A 375 6.58 16.52 -0.12
CA MET A 375 5.34 16.70 0.65
C MET A 375 4.47 17.84 0.12
N ASP A 376 5.10 18.83 -0.52
CA ASP A 376 4.43 19.89 -1.27
C ASP A 376 5.15 20.05 -2.62
N VAL A 377 4.39 19.96 -3.71
CA VAL A 377 4.91 20.18 -5.07
C VAL A 377 5.33 21.63 -5.30
N GLN A 378 4.78 22.59 -4.56
CA GLN A 378 5.17 24.00 -4.64
C GLN A 378 6.64 24.22 -4.28
N ASP A 379 7.20 23.41 -3.38
CA ASP A 379 8.63 23.46 -3.04
C ASP A 379 9.52 23.16 -4.27
N ILE A 380 9.05 22.26 -5.14
CA ILE A 380 9.72 21.95 -6.41
C ILE A 380 9.55 23.13 -7.37
N LEU A 381 8.33 23.65 -7.51
CA LEU A 381 8.01 24.73 -8.45
C LEU A 381 8.75 26.03 -8.11
N ASN A 382 8.84 26.39 -6.83
CA ASN A 382 9.54 27.59 -6.36
C ASN A 382 11.07 27.49 -6.50
N SER A 383 11.60 26.26 -6.54
CA SER A 383 13.03 26.00 -6.69
C SER A 383 13.43 25.82 -8.14
N ALA A 384 12.49 25.58 -9.04
CA ALA A 384 12.71 25.17 -10.42
C ALA A 384 13.27 26.24 -11.40
N PRO A 385 13.08 27.57 -11.22
CA PRO A 385 13.73 28.56 -12.09
C PRO A 385 15.25 28.43 -12.05
N SER A 386 15.85 27.96 -13.16
CA SER A 386 17.28 27.65 -13.28
C SER A 386 18.19 28.87 -13.15
N ASP A 387 17.67 30.07 -13.35
CA ASP A 387 18.41 31.34 -13.30
C ASP A 387 18.97 31.64 -11.91
N PHE A 388 18.40 31.05 -10.86
CA PHE A 388 18.84 31.27 -9.48
C PHE A 388 19.77 30.18 -8.93
N GLY A 389 20.09 29.13 -9.71
CA GLY A 389 21.00 28.06 -9.28
C GLY A 389 20.55 27.30 -8.01
N LYS A 390 19.27 27.38 -7.64
CA LYS A 390 18.74 26.68 -6.46
C LYS A 390 18.66 25.18 -6.72
N GLU A 391 19.34 24.39 -5.89
CA GLU A 391 19.18 22.94 -5.87
C GLU A 391 17.74 22.57 -5.51
N LEU A 392 17.26 21.42 -6.02
CA LEU A 392 15.93 20.93 -5.65
C LEU A 392 15.94 20.56 -4.17
N PRO A 393 14.84 20.81 -3.43
CA PRO A 393 14.71 20.29 -2.08
C PRO A 393 14.84 18.76 -2.12
N PRO A 394 15.62 18.15 -1.22
CA PRO A 394 15.77 16.70 -1.20
C PRO A 394 14.43 16.07 -0.83
N PRO A 395 13.94 15.06 -1.59
CA PRO A 395 12.70 14.38 -1.25
C PRO A 395 12.88 13.51 0.00
N ALA A 396 11.77 13.23 0.69
CA ALA A 396 11.74 12.17 1.69
C ALA A 396 11.77 10.79 0.99
N LYS A 397 12.60 9.88 1.49
CA LYS A 397 12.70 8.50 1.00
C LYS A 397 12.03 7.55 1.96
N ILE A 398 11.23 6.64 1.41
CA ILE A 398 10.53 5.58 2.14
C ILE A 398 11.07 4.25 1.59
N PRO A 399 11.95 3.57 2.33
CA PRO A 399 12.49 2.29 1.90
C PRO A 399 11.41 1.23 1.95
N LEU A 400 11.31 0.43 0.90
CA LEU A 400 10.32 -0.63 0.77
C LEU A 400 11.02 -1.94 0.46
N ASP A 401 10.46 -3.06 0.89
CA ASP A 401 10.90 -4.43 0.57
C ASP A 401 10.02 -5.09 -0.51
N PHE A 402 8.80 -4.59 -0.73
CA PHE A 402 7.85 -5.04 -1.76
C PHE A 402 7.63 -4.03 -2.89
N TYR A 403 7.00 -4.43 -4.01
CA TYR A 403 6.71 -3.52 -5.13
C TYR A 403 5.52 -2.60 -4.79
N PRO A 404 5.70 -1.27 -4.69
CA PRO A 404 4.61 -0.36 -4.35
C PRO A 404 3.61 -0.20 -5.50
N LEU A 405 2.34 -0.05 -5.16
CA LEU A 405 1.27 0.26 -6.10
C LEU A 405 0.71 1.66 -5.88
N SER A 406 0.38 2.02 -4.63
CA SER A 406 -0.21 3.33 -4.33
C SER A 406 0.10 3.79 -2.90
N PRO A 407 0.38 5.09 -2.68
CA PRO A 407 0.19 5.70 -1.39
C PRO A 407 -1.32 5.82 -1.09
N LEU A 408 -1.72 5.56 0.16
CA LEU A 408 -3.07 5.77 0.69
C LEU A 408 -2.97 6.82 1.79
N LEU A 409 -3.20 8.08 1.41
CA LEU A 409 -2.97 9.21 2.30
C LEU A 409 -3.89 9.22 3.51
N ASP A 410 -5.15 8.83 3.37
CA ASP A 410 -6.12 8.73 4.46
C ASP A 410 -5.72 7.69 5.52
N LYS A 411 -4.96 6.68 5.11
CA LYS A 411 -4.48 5.59 5.98
C LYS A 411 -3.02 5.73 6.37
N GLY A 412 -2.28 6.75 5.93
CA GLY A 412 -0.88 6.91 6.32
C GLY A 412 0.05 5.75 5.87
N ILE A 413 -0.31 4.99 4.83
CA ILE A 413 0.45 3.82 4.35
C ILE A 413 0.77 3.87 2.86
N VAL A 414 1.83 3.18 2.47
CA VAL A 414 2.09 2.74 1.10
C VAL A 414 1.62 1.30 0.98
N PHE A 415 0.77 1.04 -0.01
CA PHE A 415 0.25 -0.28 -0.35
C PHE A 415 0.99 -0.84 -1.56
N GLY A 416 1.27 -2.14 -1.56
CA GLY A 416 1.90 -2.82 -2.67
C GLY A 416 1.81 -4.33 -2.58
N LEU A 417 2.61 -5.01 -3.40
CA LEU A 417 2.56 -6.44 -3.59
C LEU A 417 3.92 -7.09 -3.50
N GLU A 418 3.89 -8.31 -2.98
CA GLU A 418 4.97 -9.27 -3.01
C GLU A 418 4.45 -10.57 -3.67
N THR A 419 5.36 -11.32 -4.28
CA THR A 419 5.03 -12.59 -4.92
C THR A 419 5.57 -13.75 -4.09
N ASP A 420 4.68 -14.63 -3.65
CA ASP A 420 5.02 -15.84 -2.90
C ASP A 420 4.93 -17.07 -3.81
N LEU A 421 5.99 -17.87 -3.80
CA LEU A 421 6.03 -19.17 -4.45
C LEU A 421 5.48 -20.24 -3.48
N ILE A 422 4.41 -20.90 -3.89
CA ILE A 422 3.72 -21.91 -3.09
C ILE A 422 3.89 -23.27 -3.76
N GLN A 423 4.49 -24.18 -3.02
CA GLN A 423 4.74 -25.57 -3.39
C GLN A 423 4.03 -26.49 -2.40
N ARG A 424 3.18 -27.38 -2.91
CA ARG A 424 2.35 -28.27 -2.11
C ARG A 424 2.60 -29.71 -2.47
N ARG A 425 2.66 -30.59 -1.48
CA ARG A 425 2.90 -32.04 -1.68
C ARG A 425 1.71 -32.78 -2.29
N ASP A 426 0.51 -32.21 -2.18
CA ASP A 426 -0.73 -32.78 -2.69
C ASP A 426 -1.13 -32.26 -4.08
N ILE A 427 -0.32 -31.35 -4.66
CA ILE A 427 -0.54 -30.77 -5.99
C ILE A 427 0.73 -30.96 -6.82
N SER A 428 0.57 -31.35 -8.09
CA SER A 428 1.68 -31.62 -9.00
C SER A 428 2.24 -30.38 -9.71
N PHE A 429 1.93 -29.18 -9.22
CA PHE A 429 2.39 -27.93 -9.82
C PHE A 429 2.56 -26.84 -8.77
N THR A 430 3.52 -25.95 -9.01
CA THR A 430 3.84 -24.78 -8.20
C THR A 430 2.95 -23.61 -8.63
N SER A 431 2.46 -22.86 -7.65
CA SER A 431 1.64 -21.67 -7.89
C SER A 431 2.31 -20.43 -7.32
N LEU A 432 2.24 -19.31 -8.04
CA LEU A 432 2.65 -18.00 -7.54
C LEU A 432 1.42 -17.24 -7.06
N ARG A 433 1.50 -16.69 -5.85
CA ARG A 433 0.42 -15.92 -5.24
C ARG A 433 0.90 -14.50 -4.95
N PHE A 434 0.01 -13.53 -5.16
CA PHE A 434 0.26 -12.16 -4.73
C PHE A 434 -0.17 -11.98 -3.28
N SER A 435 0.75 -11.47 -2.48
CA SER A 435 0.52 -11.12 -1.08
C SER A 435 0.52 -9.61 -0.94
N THR A 436 -0.54 -9.09 -0.32
CA THR A 436 -0.69 -7.67 -0.03
C THR A 436 0.29 -7.27 1.05
N ARG A 437 1.07 -6.22 0.81
CA ARG A 437 1.98 -5.63 1.79
C ARG A 437 1.64 -4.16 2.00
N THR A 438 1.83 -3.71 3.24
CA THR A 438 1.62 -2.32 3.64
C THR A 438 2.80 -1.81 4.43
N HIS A 439 3.17 -0.54 4.24
CA HIS A 439 4.24 0.11 4.97
C HIS A 439 3.78 1.49 5.46
N LEU A 440 4.06 1.84 6.72
CA LEU A 440 3.74 3.15 7.27
C LEU A 440 4.73 4.19 6.73
N PHE A 441 4.26 5.23 6.05
CA PHE A 441 5.17 6.26 5.54
C PHE A 441 5.50 7.36 6.57
N LEU A 442 4.62 7.54 7.57
CA LEU A 442 4.77 8.62 8.56
C LEU A 442 6.13 8.63 9.28
N PRO A 443 6.70 7.49 9.73
CA PRO A 443 8.01 7.49 10.37
C PRO A 443 9.08 8.14 9.46
N SER A 444 9.10 7.78 8.18
CA SER A 444 10.06 8.31 7.21
C SER A 444 9.86 9.83 6.96
N LEU A 445 8.60 10.29 6.87
CA LEU A 445 8.31 11.72 6.67
C LEU A 445 8.65 12.56 7.89
N LEU A 446 8.29 12.09 9.09
CA LEU A 446 8.61 12.77 10.35
C LEU A 446 10.12 12.83 10.56
N ARG A 447 10.83 11.73 10.30
CA ARG A 447 12.30 11.70 10.33
C ARG A 447 12.88 12.74 9.38
N HIS A 448 12.37 12.83 8.16
CA HIS A 448 12.82 13.82 7.18
C HIS A 448 12.61 15.26 7.67
N GLN A 449 11.41 15.60 8.14
CA GLN A 449 11.11 16.94 8.67
C GLN A 449 11.97 17.31 9.88
N ILE A 450 12.17 16.38 10.82
CA ILE A 450 13.02 16.58 12.00
C ILE A 450 14.48 16.77 11.58
N SER A 451 14.97 16.00 10.61
CA SER A 451 16.34 16.14 10.10
C SER A 451 16.61 17.47 9.38
N GLN A 452 15.57 18.11 8.87
CA GLN A 452 15.63 19.45 8.29
C GLN A 452 15.34 20.57 9.32
N TYR A 453 15.32 20.26 10.61
CA TYR A 453 15.02 21.19 11.70
C TYR A 453 13.61 21.81 11.63
N ASN A 454 12.67 21.15 10.96
CA ASN A 454 11.29 21.61 10.81
C ASN A 454 10.33 20.84 11.75
N ALA A 455 10.59 20.95 13.06
CA ALA A 455 9.76 20.33 14.10
C ALA A 455 8.28 20.79 14.06
N PRO A 456 7.94 22.07 13.76
CA PRO A 456 6.54 22.48 13.62
C PRO A 456 5.81 21.70 12.53
N ALA A 457 6.38 21.54 11.34
CA ALA A 457 5.76 20.78 10.26
C ALA A 457 5.55 19.30 10.66
N ALA A 458 6.52 18.69 11.36
CA ALA A 458 6.37 17.34 11.89
C ALA A 458 5.21 17.20 12.89
N LEU A 459 5.01 18.21 13.75
CA LEU A 459 3.89 18.26 14.71
C LEU A 459 2.55 18.41 14.00
N HIS A 460 2.45 19.31 13.02
CA HIS A 460 1.24 19.48 12.22
C HIS A 460 0.87 18.19 11.47
N LEU A 461 1.84 17.53 10.83
CA LEU A 461 1.61 16.25 10.16
C LEU A 461 1.12 15.18 11.14
N SER A 462 1.70 15.12 12.34
CA SER A 462 1.28 14.16 13.36
C SER A 462 -0.12 14.44 13.91
N HIS A 463 -0.48 15.72 14.09
CA HIS A 463 -1.83 16.12 14.47
C HIS A 463 -2.85 15.80 13.38
N PHE A 464 -2.50 15.96 12.10
CA PHE A 464 -3.36 15.54 10.98
C PHE A 464 -3.70 14.05 11.06
N TYR A 465 -2.71 13.22 11.40
CA TYR A 465 -2.85 11.77 11.54
C TYR A 465 -3.23 11.27 12.95
N GLN A 466 -3.60 12.16 13.87
CA GLN A 466 -3.95 11.78 15.26
C GLN A 466 -5.16 10.86 15.38
N HIS A 467 -6.02 10.86 14.36
CA HIS A 467 -7.20 10.02 14.29
C HIS A 467 -6.86 8.54 14.03
N LEU A 468 -5.65 8.24 13.57
CA LEU A 468 -5.21 6.87 13.29
C LEU A 468 -4.83 6.17 14.61
N PRO A 469 -5.44 5.02 14.94
CA PRO A 469 -5.20 4.34 16.21
C PRO A 469 -3.76 3.82 16.37
N TYR A 470 -3.04 3.63 15.26
CA TYR A 470 -1.65 3.18 15.22
C TYR A 470 -0.63 4.32 15.16
N LEU A 471 -1.02 5.59 15.28
CA LEU A 471 -0.05 6.69 15.31
C LEU A 471 1.02 6.50 16.41
N PRO A 472 0.70 6.09 17.66
CA PRO A 472 1.74 5.83 18.66
C PRO A 472 2.74 4.76 18.21
N HIS A 473 2.29 3.76 17.45
CA HIS A 473 3.17 2.75 16.89
C HIS A 473 4.04 3.28 15.75
N ALA A 474 3.52 4.17 14.90
CA ALA A 474 4.34 4.87 13.89
C ALA A 474 5.44 5.73 14.56
N LEU A 475 5.11 6.41 15.67
CA LEU A 475 6.08 7.16 16.46
C LEU A 475 7.12 6.25 17.15
N GLU A 476 6.72 5.05 17.57
CA GLU A 476 7.62 4.00 18.08
C GLU A 476 8.60 3.54 16.99
N ILE A 477 8.13 3.28 15.76
CA ILE A 477 9.00 2.93 14.63
C ILE A 477 9.98 4.06 14.32
N LEU A 478 9.53 5.32 14.32
CA LEU A 478 10.41 6.48 14.14
C LEU A 478 11.56 6.48 15.18
N LEU A 479 11.23 6.28 16.46
CA LEU A 479 12.24 6.23 17.52
C LEU A 479 13.19 5.05 17.34
N HIS A 480 12.65 3.88 17.04
CA HIS A 480 13.41 2.66 16.80
C HIS A 480 14.42 2.85 15.67
N ASP A 481 13.98 3.31 14.50
CA ASP A 481 14.82 3.41 13.31
C ASP A 481 15.94 4.45 13.49
N VAL A 482 15.64 5.57 14.16
CA VAL A 482 16.66 6.58 14.48
C VAL A 482 17.65 6.07 15.52
N LEU A 483 17.18 5.34 16.53
CA LEU A 483 18.05 4.74 17.55
C LEU A 483 18.97 3.69 16.95
N ASP A 484 18.45 2.77 16.13
CA ASP A 484 19.22 1.71 15.49
C ASP A 484 20.34 2.31 14.61
N GLU A 485 20.00 3.32 13.81
CA GLU A 485 20.98 4.01 12.97
C GLU A 485 22.05 4.76 13.77
N GLU A 486 21.71 5.38 14.89
CA GLU A 486 22.68 6.06 15.76
C GLU A 486 23.58 5.10 16.52
N VAL A 487 23.07 3.94 16.91
CA VAL A 487 23.87 2.88 17.54
C VAL A 487 24.94 2.37 16.59
N ASP A 488 24.58 2.19 15.31
CA ASP A 488 25.49 1.68 14.29
C ASP A 488 26.46 2.75 13.77
N LYS A 489 26.01 3.98 13.53
CA LYS A 489 26.85 5.05 12.93
C LYS A 489 27.62 5.88 13.96
N GLN A 490 27.15 5.95 15.21
CA GLN A 490 27.69 6.78 16.30
C GLN A 490 28.04 8.22 15.86
N PRO A 491 27.04 9.03 15.43
CA PRO A 491 27.29 10.39 14.95
C PRO A 491 27.79 11.33 16.07
N SER A 492 28.42 12.44 15.68
CA SER A 492 28.75 13.52 16.62
C SER A 492 27.47 14.14 17.22
N ALA A 493 27.57 14.72 18.42
CA ALA A 493 26.41 15.26 19.14
C ALA A 493 25.60 16.30 18.33
N GLU A 494 26.26 17.07 17.45
CA GLU A 494 25.62 18.07 16.57
C GLU A 494 24.83 17.45 15.40
N LYS A 495 25.16 16.20 15.03
CA LYS A 495 24.51 15.45 13.94
C LYS A 495 23.54 14.38 14.45
N ALA A 496 23.45 14.20 15.76
CA ALA A 496 22.53 13.25 16.37
C ALA A 496 21.09 13.77 16.23
N LEU A 497 20.21 12.93 15.68
CA LEU A 497 18.78 13.21 15.51
C LEU A 497 17.96 12.72 16.70
N LEU A 498 18.45 11.73 17.45
CA LEU A 498 17.76 11.13 18.59
C LEU A 498 17.32 12.16 19.64
N PRO A 499 18.12 13.17 20.04
CA PRO A 499 17.65 14.19 20.98
C PRO A 499 16.49 15.02 20.42
N SER A 500 16.53 15.37 19.13
CA SER A 500 15.45 16.10 18.46
C SER A 500 14.19 15.25 18.34
N VAL A 501 14.32 13.95 18.06
CA VAL A 501 13.20 13.01 18.03
C VAL A 501 12.60 12.83 19.42
N LEU A 502 13.40 12.65 20.47
CA LEU A 502 12.90 12.55 21.85
C LEU A 502 12.18 13.83 22.29
N SER A 503 12.75 15.00 21.97
CA SER A 503 12.11 16.29 22.22
C SER A 503 10.78 16.41 21.49
N PHE A 504 10.72 15.98 20.23
CA PHE A 504 9.49 15.92 19.44
C PHE A 504 8.47 14.97 20.06
N LEU A 505 8.87 13.76 20.45
CA LEU A 505 7.97 12.77 21.04
C LEU A 505 7.40 13.23 22.39
N SER A 506 8.12 14.08 23.13
CA SER A 506 7.67 14.60 24.42
C SER A 506 6.39 15.45 24.34
N SER A 507 6.01 15.93 23.14
CA SER A 507 4.76 16.66 22.93
C SER A 507 3.52 15.76 22.92
N PHE A 508 3.68 14.43 22.87
CA PHE A 508 2.56 13.49 22.78
C PHE A 508 2.24 12.87 24.15
N PRO A 509 0.95 12.70 24.51
CA PRO A 509 0.56 12.06 25.78
C PRO A 509 1.10 10.62 25.92
N SER A 510 1.27 9.91 24.80
CA SER A 510 1.79 8.54 24.75
C SER A 510 3.32 8.44 24.81
N TYR A 511 4.04 9.54 25.03
CA TYR A 511 5.52 9.59 25.06
C TYR A 511 6.14 8.46 25.90
N LEU A 512 5.71 8.33 27.17
CA LEU A 512 6.26 7.33 28.09
C LEU A 512 6.01 5.90 27.61
N ASP A 513 4.86 5.65 26.98
CA ASP A 513 4.49 4.35 26.42
C ASP A 513 5.30 4.03 25.15
N ILE A 514 5.53 5.01 24.28
CA ILE A 514 6.35 4.88 23.08
C ILE A 514 7.79 4.50 23.46
N VAL A 515 8.38 5.22 24.40
CA VAL A 515 9.76 5.01 24.85
C VAL A 515 9.93 3.61 25.46
N VAL A 516 9.01 3.17 26.34
CA VAL A 516 9.14 1.85 26.98
C VAL A 516 8.94 0.71 25.98
N ARG A 517 8.03 0.85 25.02
CA ARG A 517 7.81 -0.18 23.98
C ARG A 517 9.02 -0.31 23.06
N CYS A 518 9.59 0.82 22.63
CA CYS A 518 10.83 0.84 21.86
C CYS A 518 11.98 0.19 22.65
N THR A 519 12.14 0.56 23.92
CA THR A 519 13.20 0.00 24.78
C THR A 519 13.06 -1.52 24.90
N ARG A 520 11.86 -2.04 25.15
CA ARG A 520 11.63 -3.49 25.32
C ARG A 520 11.82 -4.33 24.05
N LYS A 521 11.77 -3.70 22.87
CA LYS A 521 11.99 -4.37 21.57
C LYS A 521 13.42 -4.22 21.05
N THR A 522 14.27 -3.47 21.75
CA THR A 522 15.66 -3.23 21.34
C THR A 522 16.65 -3.94 22.26
N GLU A 523 17.87 -4.12 21.77
CA GLU A 523 18.94 -4.78 22.51
C GLU A 523 19.56 -3.87 23.58
N LEU A 524 20.20 -4.46 24.59
CA LEU A 524 20.85 -3.74 25.70
C LEU A 524 21.88 -2.71 25.25
N ARG A 525 22.54 -2.93 24.10
CA ARG A 525 23.48 -1.96 23.52
C ARG A 525 22.79 -0.64 23.17
N SER A 526 21.58 -0.72 22.63
CA SER A 526 20.78 0.44 22.20
C SER A 526 20.24 1.22 23.40
N TRP A 527 19.98 0.55 24.52
CA TRP A 527 19.49 1.20 25.74
C TRP A 527 20.50 2.22 26.28
N ARG A 528 21.80 1.92 26.22
CA ARG A 528 22.85 2.85 26.68
C ARG A 528 22.86 4.14 25.88
N THR A 529 22.66 4.06 24.56
CA THR A 529 22.56 5.23 23.68
C THR A 529 21.27 6.01 23.96
N LEU A 530 20.15 5.31 24.16
CA LEU A 530 18.85 5.92 24.45
C LEU A 530 18.84 6.66 25.81
N PHE A 531 19.28 5.99 26.89
CA PHE A 531 19.33 6.55 28.25
C PHE A 531 20.43 7.59 28.48
N LYS A 532 21.28 7.86 27.48
CA LYS A 532 22.17 9.03 27.51
C LYS A 532 21.38 10.35 27.41
N TYR A 533 20.22 10.33 26.76
CA TYR A 533 19.39 11.50 26.50
C TYR A 533 18.07 11.49 27.27
N LEU A 534 17.76 10.39 27.95
CA LEU A 534 16.57 10.24 28.79
C LEU A 534 16.90 10.34 30.28
N PRO A 535 15.92 10.67 31.14
CA PRO A 535 16.00 10.44 32.58
C PRO A 535 16.28 8.98 32.92
N SER A 536 16.66 8.71 34.17
CA SER A 536 16.89 7.33 34.62
C SER A 536 15.60 6.49 34.45
N PRO A 537 15.70 5.17 34.20
CA PRO A 537 14.53 4.30 34.14
C PRO A 537 13.66 4.40 35.41
N GLN A 538 14.27 4.71 36.56
CA GLN A 538 13.58 4.91 37.83
C GLN A 538 12.71 6.18 37.82
N ASP A 539 13.21 7.28 37.27
CA ASP A 539 12.45 8.52 37.15
C ASP A 539 11.26 8.35 36.18
N LEU A 540 11.49 7.66 35.05
CA LEU A 540 10.42 7.36 34.09
C LEU A 540 9.35 6.43 34.67
N PHE A 541 9.75 5.46 35.50
CA PHE A 541 8.83 4.63 36.26
C PHE A 541 7.96 5.48 37.21
N GLU A 542 8.57 6.36 38.00
CA GLU A 542 7.83 7.22 38.92
C GLU A 542 6.89 8.19 38.18
N GLU A 543 7.34 8.78 37.08
CA GLU A 543 6.50 9.65 36.24
C GLU A 543 5.29 8.89 35.67
N SER A 544 5.49 7.66 35.20
CA SER A 544 4.40 6.83 34.68
C SER A 544 3.40 6.43 35.76
N LEU A 545 3.85 6.20 37.00
CA LEU A 545 3.00 5.93 38.15
C LEU A 545 2.18 7.16 38.56
N GLN A 546 2.78 8.36 38.55
CA GLN A 546 2.10 9.62 38.82
C GLN A 546 1.03 9.95 37.79
N LYS A 547 1.26 9.61 36.51
CA LYS A 547 0.27 9.77 35.43
C LYS A 547 -0.82 8.70 35.42
N GLY A 548 -0.80 7.74 36.34
CA GLY A 548 -1.77 6.63 36.41
C GLY A 548 -1.65 5.63 35.24
N SER A 549 -0.55 5.64 34.49
CA SER A 549 -0.33 4.73 33.36
C SER A 549 0.33 3.44 33.82
N LEU A 550 -0.42 2.61 34.57
CA LEU A 550 0.12 1.44 35.27
C LEU A 550 0.77 0.40 34.36
N LYS A 551 0.24 0.19 33.14
CA LYS A 551 0.83 -0.74 32.15
C LYS A 551 2.19 -0.26 31.66
N THR A 552 2.32 1.04 31.42
CA THR A 552 3.59 1.68 31.04
C THR A 552 4.61 1.59 32.19
N ALA A 553 4.17 1.81 33.43
CA ALA A 553 4.99 1.62 34.63
C ALA A 553 5.50 0.18 34.76
N GLY A 554 4.64 -0.81 34.54
CA GLY A 554 5.04 -2.23 34.50
C GLY A 554 6.07 -2.53 33.41
N GLY A 555 5.99 -1.85 32.26
CA GLY A 555 7.03 -1.92 31.23
C GLY A 555 8.38 -1.39 31.71
N TYR A 556 8.41 -0.22 32.37
CA TYR A 556 9.66 0.36 32.88
C TYR A 556 10.27 -0.45 34.01
N LEU A 557 9.44 -1.15 34.79
CA LEU A 557 9.89 -2.08 35.82
C LEU A 557 10.69 -3.25 35.26
N LEU A 558 10.31 -3.76 34.08
CA LEU A 558 11.09 -4.77 33.35
C LEU A 558 12.43 -4.21 32.86
N VAL A 559 12.43 -2.97 32.36
CA VAL A 559 13.64 -2.28 31.94
C VAL A 559 14.58 -2.06 33.14
N LEU A 560 14.05 -1.55 34.25
CA LEU A 560 14.77 -1.37 35.52
C LEU A 560 15.42 -2.66 35.99
N HIS A 561 14.67 -3.75 36.05
CA HIS A 561 15.19 -5.05 36.50
C HIS A 561 16.36 -5.54 35.63
N THR A 562 16.31 -5.26 34.33
CA THR A 562 17.33 -5.69 33.38
C THR A 562 18.54 -4.74 33.33
N PHE A 563 18.34 -3.45 33.63
CA PHE A 563 19.34 -2.39 33.48
C PHE A 563 20.06 -2.02 34.79
N GLU A 564 19.37 -2.03 35.93
CA GLU A 564 19.87 -1.64 37.24
C GLU A 564 19.69 -2.80 38.24
N GLU A 565 20.79 -3.45 38.64
CA GLU A 565 20.86 -4.70 39.41
C GLU A 565 19.84 -4.82 40.58
N LEU A 566 18.99 -5.87 40.48
CA LEU A 566 18.16 -6.64 41.45
C LEU A 566 17.62 -6.00 42.75
N SER A 567 18.36 -5.18 43.48
CA SER A 567 18.08 -4.85 44.90
C SER A 567 16.95 -3.83 45.14
N SER A 568 16.66 -2.92 44.19
CA SER A 568 15.57 -1.92 44.29
C SER A 568 14.26 -2.36 43.61
N SER A 569 14.32 -3.40 42.77
CA SER A 569 13.20 -3.81 41.90
C SER A 569 12.00 -4.37 42.68
N SER A 570 12.23 -5.10 43.77
CA SER A 570 11.17 -5.76 44.55
C SER A 570 10.22 -4.76 45.23
N GLN A 571 10.76 -3.66 45.79
CA GLN A 571 9.95 -2.63 46.44
C GLN A 571 9.07 -1.86 45.46
N GLN A 572 9.63 -1.53 44.28
CA GLN A 572 8.88 -0.86 43.22
C GLN A 572 7.77 -1.77 42.67
N LEU A 573 8.01 -3.08 42.60
CA LEU A 573 7.03 -4.06 42.15
C LEU A 573 5.84 -4.20 43.11
N ILE A 574 6.11 -4.25 44.42
CA ILE A 574 5.06 -4.27 45.45
C ILE A 574 4.22 -2.99 45.38
N ARG A 575 4.87 -1.84 45.18
CA ARG A 575 4.19 -0.54 45.05
C ARG A 575 3.30 -0.47 43.81
N LEU A 576 3.76 -0.97 42.67
CA LEU A 576 2.94 -1.05 41.45
C LEU A 576 1.76 -2.01 41.63
N LEU A 577 1.97 -3.15 42.29
CA LEU A 577 0.92 -4.14 42.57
C LEU A 577 -0.16 -3.59 43.51
N LEU A 578 0.24 -2.84 44.55
CA LEU A 578 -0.68 -2.09 45.42
C LEU A 578 -1.55 -1.13 44.61
N ARG A 579 -0.92 -0.33 43.74
CA ARG A 579 -1.61 0.66 42.93
C ARG A 579 -2.56 0.03 41.89
N ALA A 580 -2.14 -1.07 41.25
CA ALA A 580 -2.98 -1.84 40.34
C ALA A 580 -4.20 -2.45 41.03
N LYS A 581 -4.05 -2.90 42.27
CA LYS A 581 -5.18 -3.34 43.09
C LYS A 581 -6.15 -2.20 43.40
N GLU A 582 -5.65 -1.04 43.80
CA GLU A 582 -6.47 0.15 44.10
C GLU A 582 -7.30 0.59 42.89
N GLU A 583 -6.71 0.54 41.69
CA GLU A 583 -7.38 0.87 40.42
C GLU A 583 -8.16 -0.30 39.80
N GLN A 584 -8.22 -1.46 40.48
CA GLN A 584 -8.93 -2.66 40.05
C GLN A 584 -8.47 -3.24 38.69
N ASP A 585 -7.23 -3.01 38.27
CA ASP A 585 -6.64 -3.64 37.08
C ASP A 585 -6.13 -5.06 37.41
N TRP A 586 -7.07 -6.01 37.41
CA TRP A 586 -6.79 -7.41 37.78
C TRP A 586 -5.90 -8.15 36.78
N GLU A 587 -5.90 -7.77 35.50
CA GLU A 587 -5.02 -8.38 34.51
C GLU A 587 -3.57 -7.95 34.75
N LEU A 588 -3.32 -6.67 35.02
CA LEU A 588 -1.99 -6.21 35.41
C LEU A 588 -1.53 -6.88 36.72
N CYS A 589 -2.40 -6.99 37.73
CA CYS A 589 -2.07 -7.69 38.97
C CYS A 589 -1.63 -9.14 38.72
N LYS A 590 -2.30 -9.84 37.81
CA LYS A 590 -2.01 -11.23 37.42
C LYS A 590 -0.69 -11.33 36.64
N GLU A 591 -0.40 -10.39 35.74
CA GLU A 591 0.89 -10.32 35.05
C GLU A 591 2.04 -10.06 36.03
N LEU A 592 1.88 -9.10 36.94
CA LEU A 592 2.86 -8.78 37.99
C LEU A 592 3.07 -9.96 38.96
N ALA A 593 2.01 -10.67 39.33
CA ALA A 593 2.12 -11.87 40.19
C ALA A 593 2.86 -13.02 39.49
N ARG A 594 2.62 -13.23 38.19
CA ARG A 594 3.40 -14.20 37.40
C ARG A 594 4.86 -13.81 37.32
N PHE A 595 5.15 -12.51 37.17
CA PHE A 595 6.51 -12.00 37.16
C PHE A 595 7.20 -12.22 38.51
N LEU A 596 6.53 -11.97 39.63
CA LEU A 596 7.04 -12.29 40.97
C LEU A 596 7.37 -13.78 41.14
N MET A 597 6.48 -14.65 40.69
CA MET A 597 6.70 -16.10 40.74
C MET A 597 7.88 -16.55 39.86
N ALA A 598 8.12 -15.87 38.75
CA ALA A 598 9.26 -16.16 37.88
C ALA A 598 10.59 -15.66 38.46
N LEU A 599 10.56 -14.55 39.23
CA LEU A 599 11.74 -14.01 39.92
C LEU A 599 12.14 -14.85 41.13
N ASP A 600 11.18 -15.48 41.80
CA ASP A 600 11.38 -16.26 43.02
C ASP A 600 10.52 -17.53 43.00
N GLU A 601 11.12 -18.64 42.57
CA GLU A 601 10.49 -19.96 42.53
C GLU A 601 10.00 -20.44 43.91
N SER A 602 10.53 -19.89 45.01
CA SER A 602 10.09 -20.20 46.38
C SER A 602 8.76 -19.54 46.75
N GLY A 603 8.33 -18.54 45.97
CA GLY A 603 7.12 -17.76 46.17
C GLY A 603 7.12 -16.92 47.46
N ALA A 604 8.28 -16.69 48.08
CA ALA A 604 8.40 -15.95 49.34
C ALA A 604 8.13 -14.45 49.12
N THR A 605 8.70 -13.87 48.07
CA THR A 605 8.46 -12.46 47.69
C THR A 605 7.02 -12.18 47.30
N LEU A 606 6.34 -13.11 46.62
CA LEU A 606 4.90 -13.00 46.36
C LEU A 606 4.10 -13.04 47.67
N ARG A 607 4.48 -13.91 48.61
CA ARG A 607 3.80 -14.04 49.90
C ARG A 607 3.95 -12.77 50.74
N GLU A 608 5.16 -12.19 50.78
CA GLU A 608 5.44 -10.89 51.40
C GLU A 608 4.66 -9.75 50.75
N ALA A 609 4.61 -9.72 49.41
CA ALA A 609 3.79 -8.75 48.67
C ALA A 609 2.30 -8.89 49.03
N MET A 610 1.76 -10.11 49.05
CA MET A 610 0.36 -10.37 49.39
C MET A 610 0.02 -10.02 50.84
N GLU A 611 0.93 -10.28 51.79
CA GLU A 611 0.80 -9.86 53.20
C GLU A 611 0.78 -8.34 53.34
N THR A 612 1.64 -7.64 52.60
CA THR A 612 1.70 -6.16 52.58
C THR A 612 0.46 -5.54 51.94
N ILE A 613 -0.20 -6.26 51.02
CA ILE A 613 -1.35 -5.78 50.24
C ILE A 613 -2.70 -6.07 50.95
N GLU A 614 -2.70 -6.66 52.16
CA GLU A 614 -3.92 -7.11 52.87
C GLU A 614 -4.84 -8.02 52.03
N LEU A 615 -4.33 -8.60 50.94
CA LEU A 615 -4.99 -9.71 50.25
C LEU A 615 -4.67 -10.93 51.10
N LYS A 616 -5.54 -11.24 52.07
CA LYS A 616 -5.42 -12.46 52.88
C LYS A 616 -5.04 -13.61 51.96
N SER A 617 -3.85 -14.16 52.20
CA SER A 617 -3.50 -15.46 51.67
C SER A 617 -4.65 -16.42 52.03
N PRO A 618 -5.05 -17.35 51.14
CA PRO A 618 -5.82 -18.49 51.58
C PRO A 618 -4.89 -19.32 52.47
N SER A 619 -4.74 -18.87 53.72
CA SER A 619 -3.97 -19.55 54.74
C SER A 619 -4.77 -20.78 55.14
N SER A 620 -4.43 -21.91 54.52
CA SER A 620 -4.40 -23.23 55.14
C SER A 620 -5.49 -23.49 56.19
N GLU A 621 -6.76 -23.33 55.84
CA GLU A 621 -7.77 -24.15 56.48
C GLU A 621 -7.64 -25.53 55.85
N ARG A 622 -6.99 -26.44 56.58
CA ARG A 622 -7.27 -27.86 56.48
C ARG A 622 -8.74 -28.07 56.86
N GLY A 623 -9.62 -27.80 55.90
CA GLY A 623 -11.05 -27.98 55.97
C GLY A 623 -11.51 -28.43 54.60
N SER A 624 -11.72 -29.73 54.46
CA SER A 624 -12.25 -30.42 53.28
C SER A 624 -13.43 -29.66 52.66
N PHE A 625 -13.20 -28.99 51.53
CA PHE A 625 -14.25 -28.69 50.55
C PHE A 625 -13.88 -29.36 49.23
N LEU A 626 -14.48 -30.53 49.00
CA LEU A 626 -14.47 -31.28 47.76
C LEU A 626 -15.07 -30.42 46.63
N PHE A 627 -14.22 -30.00 45.70
CA PHE A 627 -14.62 -29.74 44.31
C PHE A 627 -14.10 -30.91 43.47
N GLU A 628 -14.91 -31.98 43.42
CA GLU A 628 -14.97 -32.79 42.21
C GLU A 628 -15.65 -31.93 41.12
N HIS A 629 -15.20 -32.10 39.87
CA HIS A 629 -15.44 -31.26 38.67
C HIS A 629 -14.46 -30.08 38.56
N SER A 630 -13.34 -30.15 37.84
CA SER A 630 -13.27 -30.51 36.42
C SER A 630 -11.84 -30.88 36.02
N ARG A 631 -11.54 -32.19 35.90
CA ARG A 631 -10.45 -32.67 35.04
C ARG A 631 -11.05 -33.01 33.68
N LEU A 632 -10.78 -32.16 32.69
CA LEU A 632 -10.97 -32.50 31.28
C LEU A 632 -9.93 -33.58 30.94
N GLN A 633 -10.37 -34.83 30.91
CA GLN A 633 -9.68 -35.93 30.24
C GLN A 633 -10.26 -36.11 28.84
N LEU A 634 -9.38 -36.42 27.90
CA LEU A 634 -9.64 -36.66 26.49
C LEU A 634 -10.77 -37.70 26.27
N PRO A 635 -11.65 -37.51 25.25
CA PRO A 635 -12.66 -38.51 24.94
C PRO A 635 -12.08 -39.60 24.03
N ARG A 636 -12.13 -40.86 24.48
CA ARG A 636 -12.21 -42.03 23.61
C ARG A 636 -13.41 -42.89 24.00
N THR A 637 -14.30 -43.01 23.02
CA THR A 637 -15.28 -44.08 22.73
C THR A 637 -15.28 -45.32 23.64
N GLU A 638 -16.45 -45.71 24.16
CA GLU A 638 -17.15 -46.93 23.74
C GLU A 638 -18.55 -47.14 24.38
N ARG A 639 -19.52 -47.41 23.50
CA ARG A 639 -20.57 -48.45 23.50
C ARG A 639 -21.55 -48.69 24.66
N ASN A 640 -22.82 -48.74 24.22
CA ASN A 640 -23.97 -49.56 24.65
C ASN A 640 -24.66 -49.11 25.95
N GLY A 641 -25.98 -49.01 26.09
CA GLY A 641 -27.19 -49.34 25.32
C GLY A 641 -28.32 -49.21 26.37
N VAL A 642 -29.54 -48.75 26.09
CA VAL A 642 -30.68 -49.60 25.70
C VAL A 642 -31.97 -48.76 25.88
N VAL A 643 -32.72 -48.64 24.76
CA VAL A 643 -34.20 -48.79 24.58
C VAL A 643 -35.19 -47.79 25.23
N LEU A 644 -35.99 -47.13 24.37
CA LEU A 644 -37.46 -47.30 24.15
C LEU A 644 -37.91 -46.30 23.06
N SER A 645 -38.30 -46.75 21.85
CA SER A 645 -39.69 -46.88 21.33
C SER A 645 -40.48 -45.55 21.27
N ALA A 646 -41.17 -45.11 20.22
CA ALA A 646 -41.45 -45.56 18.85
C ALA A 646 -42.28 -44.44 18.14
N ARG A 647 -42.12 -44.25 16.82
CA ARG A 647 -43.22 -44.19 15.82
C ARG A 647 -42.72 -43.76 14.42
N ASN A 648 -43.08 -44.61 13.46
CA ASN A 648 -43.17 -44.54 11.99
C ASN A 648 -43.28 -43.13 11.37
N SER A 649 -42.82 -42.85 10.14
CA SER A 649 -43.10 -43.61 8.90
C SER A 649 -42.21 -43.22 7.71
N GLU A 650 -41.80 -44.24 6.93
CA GLU A 650 -41.76 -44.34 5.44
C GLU A 650 -41.04 -43.25 4.61
N SER A 651 -40.32 -43.52 3.51
CA SER A 651 -39.87 -44.71 2.79
C SER A 651 -39.07 -44.21 1.57
N GLY A 652 -38.00 -44.89 1.15
CA GLY A 652 -37.30 -44.54 -0.10
C GLY A 652 -35.91 -45.17 -0.24
N SER A 653 -35.88 -46.47 -0.47
CA SER A 653 -34.73 -47.33 -0.74
C SER A 653 -34.01 -47.06 -2.07
N GLN A 654 -32.68 -47.22 -2.10
CA GLN A 654 -32.00 -48.13 -3.05
C GLN A 654 -30.53 -48.36 -2.64
N GLU A 655 -30.19 -49.64 -2.47
CA GLU A 655 -28.87 -50.22 -2.20
C GLU A 655 -28.00 -50.27 -3.47
N PHE A 656 -26.67 -50.35 -3.33
CA PHE A 656 -25.91 -51.58 -3.66
C PHE A 656 -24.41 -51.43 -3.34
N GLU A 657 -23.97 -52.32 -2.43
CA GLU A 657 -22.73 -53.10 -2.33
C GLU A 657 -21.31 -52.49 -2.45
N SER A 658 -20.56 -52.74 -1.37
CA SER A 658 -19.09 -52.90 -1.33
C SER A 658 -18.73 -54.39 -1.28
N PRO A 659 -17.46 -54.76 -1.57
CA PRO A 659 -16.70 -55.54 -0.60
C PRO A 659 -15.25 -55.00 -0.48
N SER A 660 -14.69 -54.67 0.69
CA SER A 660 -14.23 -55.49 1.82
C SER A 660 -12.93 -56.29 1.61
N ALA A 661 -12.17 -56.39 2.72
CA ALA A 661 -10.87 -57.08 2.96
C ALA A 661 -9.60 -56.29 2.60
N GLY A 662 -8.57 -56.17 3.46
CA GLY A 662 -8.28 -56.86 4.71
C GLY A 662 -7.10 -56.25 5.48
N ARG A 663 -7.01 -56.67 6.74
CA ARG A 663 -6.10 -56.26 7.83
C ARG A 663 -4.61 -56.61 7.59
N GLY A 664 -3.72 -55.87 8.26
CA GLY A 664 -2.48 -56.46 8.81
C GLY A 664 -1.40 -55.50 9.35
N ARG A 665 -1.30 -55.41 10.69
CA ARG A 665 -0.10 -55.23 11.59
C ARG A 665 0.97 -54.15 11.25
N VAL A 666 1.23 -53.14 12.09
CA VAL A 666 1.88 -53.04 13.44
C VAL A 666 3.42 -53.15 13.45
N SER A 667 4.02 -52.17 14.15
CA SER A 667 5.42 -51.99 14.64
C SER A 667 6.44 -51.48 13.61
N SER A 668 7.38 -50.58 13.91
CA SER A 668 7.95 -50.09 15.17
C SER A 668 8.60 -48.71 14.97
N GLN A 669 8.69 -47.93 16.04
CA GLN A 669 9.62 -46.80 16.20
C GLN A 669 11.07 -47.30 16.14
N ASP A 670 11.99 -46.47 15.64
CA ASP A 670 13.22 -46.11 16.38
C ASP A 670 13.88 -44.88 15.74
N ASP A 671 14.23 -43.92 16.62
CA ASP A 671 15.04 -42.73 16.40
C ASP A 671 16.46 -43.10 15.95
N TYR A 672 17.11 -42.27 15.11
CA TYR A 672 18.57 -42.26 15.04
C TYR A 672 19.12 -40.93 14.47
N PHE A 673 19.33 -39.94 15.35
CA PHE A 673 20.30 -38.88 15.10
C PHE A 673 21.70 -39.50 15.13
N SER A 674 22.41 -39.49 14.00
CA SER A 674 23.87 -39.70 13.92
C SER A 674 24.40 -39.22 12.57
N MET A 675 25.01 -38.04 12.57
CA MET A 675 26.21 -37.70 11.80
C MET A 675 27.36 -37.60 12.81
N PRO A 676 28.66 -37.63 12.44
CA PRO A 676 29.25 -37.47 11.10
C PRO A 676 30.35 -38.51 10.76
N ASP A 677 30.86 -38.50 9.53
CA ASP A 677 32.29 -38.33 9.21
C ASP A 677 32.55 -38.42 7.69
N GLU A 678 33.58 -37.66 7.28
CA GLU A 678 34.18 -37.40 5.95
C GLU A 678 33.57 -36.32 5.04
#